data_AF-A0A7C1UA71-F1
#
_entry.id   AF-A0A7C1UA71-F1
#
_cell.length_a   1.000
_cell.length_b   1.000
_cell.length_c   1.000
_cell.angle_alpha   90.00
_cell.angle_beta   90.00
_cell.angle_gamma   90.00
#
_symmetry.space_group_name_H-M   'P 1'
#
loop_
_entity.id
_entity.type
_entity.pdbx_description
1 polymer ?
#
loop_
_entity_poly.entity_id
_entity_poly.type
_entity_poly.pdbx_seq_one_letter_code
_entity_poly.pdbx_strand_id
1 'polypeptide(L)'
;MQCNIKIDPVTGEKYLAVLARGRQILREPLYNKGTAFTYRERDELSLHGLLPPGISSIKKQLDRNYENYLKQPTDLAKYVYLNALHERNEVLFYRLISDHLEEMMPIVYTPVVGEACQNFSHTFRSGRGIYIAYEQKNEIEHILINSGHENPSIIVVTDGERILGLGDQGIGGMGIPIGKLALYTLCAGISPFTTLPIILDTGTDNEEALNDPLYLGMKHRRIRGKDYQDFIDRFIDAVKKVYPHVILQWEDFLKGNALFQLARFRDNLCTFNDDIQGTASITVAGLISALRITKQPMREQKVVFAGAGAAAQGISDLIVTAMMEDGLSRQEAVRRILTVDRKGLVSSDREGLEDFKATFAQDRTEREGWKVQDPDHITLEETVINAKPTILIGTSGTPGLFSEKVVRAMAKVNERPIIFPLSNPTSKTECTPKDAILWSEGRVIIATGSPFEPIDFEGRRYKIGQCNNAYIFPGIGLGLIVSRSRRVSDAIFLAAAKALANLVTESDLSGGALFPELTRIRECSHAIACATARQAVLDGIANNEILDDLEKKIKQAMWEPEYLPLRYESGPVVYREVARPPLPIRIKGQASGADPTTDRILEMTDFLREKSDDLLTGAISDLHRAHLQHYEADGLQVAKDRLATLLDRTLVCLETGRAEPLIDWAERTSRERHSSGFDLFEVQTSINVIEEAIWQIILSSVKSDELAHSLGLANTLLSMAKDKLAQEYIKLESQRDS
;
A
#
# COMPACT_ATOMS: atom_id res chain seq x y z
N MET A 1 1.29 13.00 5.37
CA MET A 1 1.04 13.42 3.99
C MET A 1 -0.45 13.64 3.82
N GLN A 2 -0.86 14.87 3.55
CA GLN A 2 -2.27 15.28 3.58
C GLN A 2 -2.78 15.41 2.14
N CYS A 3 -3.91 14.77 1.81
CA CYS A 3 -4.59 14.98 0.53
C CYS A 3 -5.32 16.33 0.58
N ASN A 4 -4.61 17.42 0.26
CA ASN A 4 -5.16 18.77 0.27
C ASN A 4 -5.61 19.22 -1.13
N ILE A 5 -6.49 18.43 -1.76
CA ILE A 5 -7.18 18.88 -2.97
C ILE A 5 -8.16 19.98 -2.57
N LYS A 6 -7.94 21.19 -3.07
CA LYS A 6 -8.79 22.37 -2.85
C LYS A 6 -9.43 22.80 -4.15
N ILE A 7 -10.52 23.56 -4.02
CA ILE A 7 -11.20 24.20 -5.15
C ILE A 7 -10.96 25.70 -5.01
N ASP A 8 -10.45 26.32 -6.06
CA ASP A 8 -10.35 27.78 -6.15
C ASP A 8 -11.77 28.38 -6.12
N PRO A 9 -12.11 29.23 -5.14
CA PRO A 9 -13.47 29.75 -5.01
C PRO A 9 -13.86 30.72 -6.13
N VAL A 10 -12.89 31.25 -6.89
CA VAL A 10 -13.13 32.19 -7.98
C VAL A 10 -13.20 31.45 -9.32
N THR A 11 -12.22 30.58 -9.60
CA THR A 11 -12.12 29.90 -10.91
C THR A 11 -12.82 28.54 -10.94
N GLY A 12 -13.12 27.95 -9.78
CA GLY A 12 -13.61 26.58 -9.65
C GLY A 12 -12.55 25.50 -9.95
N GLU A 13 -11.29 25.89 -10.17
CA GLU A 13 -10.20 24.97 -10.49
C GLU A 13 -9.81 24.13 -9.28
N LYS A 14 -9.68 22.81 -9.47
CA LYS A 14 -9.10 21.91 -8.46
C LYS A 14 -7.58 22.05 -8.46
N TYR A 15 -6.97 22.23 -7.30
CA TYR A 15 -5.51 22.28 -7.14
C TYR A 15 -5.06 21.53 -5.89
N LEU A 16 -3.78 21.17 -5.83
CA LEU A 16 -3.13 20.58 -4.67
C LEU A 16 -2.38 21.66 -3.91
N ALA A 17 -2.77 21.90 -2.66
CA ALA A 17 -2.02 22.76 -1.76
C ALA A 17 -0.82 22.00 -1.19
N VAL A 18 0.37 22.60 -1.29
CA VAL A 18 1.61 22.03 -0.76
C VAL A 18 2.29 22.98 0.22
N LEU A 19 2.88 22.42 1.28
CA LEU A 19 3.59 23.17 2.33
C LEU A 19 5.10 23.23 2.09
N ALA A 20 5.60 22.58 1.05
CA ALA A 20 7.01 22.46 0.71
C ALA A 20 7.32 23.14 -0.63
N ARG A 21 8.61 23.45 -0.85
CA ARG A 21 9.16 23.98 -2.10
C ARG A 21 10.47 23.27 -2.46
N GLY A 22 10.98 23.55 -3.65
CA GLY A 22 12.28 23.08 -4.12
C GLY A 22 12.34 21.55 -4.21
N ARG A 23 13.50 20.97 -3.85
CA ARG A 23 13.76 19.53 -4.00
C ARG A 23 12.79 18.63 -3.23
N GLN A 24 12.16 19.12 -2.17
CA GLN A 24 11.20 18.32 -1.39
C GLN A 24 9.99 17.93 -2.24
N ILE A 25 9.47 18.84 -3.08
CA ILE A 25 8.37 18.55 -4.00
C ILE A 25 8.76 17.48 -5.04
N LEU A 26 10.01 17.51 -5.50
CA LEU A 26 10.50 16.54 -6.50
C LEU A 26 10.71 15.12 -5.93
N ARG A 27 10.84 15.00 -4.59
CA ARG A 27 11.01 13.72 -3.89
C ARG A 27 9.68 13.06 -3.55
N GLU A 28 8.59 13.80 -3.64
CA GLU A 28 7.27 13.34 -3.23
C GLU A 28 6.49 12.83 -4.46
N PRO A 29 6.31 11.50 -4.65
CA PRO A 29 5.85 10.95 -5.92
C PRO A 29 4.45 11.39 -6.33
N LEU A 30 3.57 11.68 -5.37
CA LEU A 30 2.21 12.16 -5.63
C LEU A 30 2.15 13.63 -6.05
N TYR A 31 3.20 14.41 -5.74
CA TYR A 31 3.31 15.82 -6.09
C TYR A 31 4.23 16.04 -7.30
N ASN A 32 5.19 15.15 -7.52
CA ASN A 32 6.20 15.29 -8.55
C ASN A 32 5.60 15.08 -9.96
N LYS A 33 5.64 16.14 -10.78
CA LYS A 33 5.27 16.10 -12.21
C LYS A 33 6.47 15.94 -13.14
N GLY A 34 7.69 15.92 -12.62
CA GLY A 34 8.93 15.94 -13.41
C GLY A 34 8.93 17.09 -14.43
N THR A 35 9.20 16.78 -15.70
CA THR A 35 9.23 17.80 -16.77
C THR A 35 7.87 18.43 -17.09
N ALA A 36 6.77 17.99 -16.49
CA ALA A 36 5.43 18.54 -16.70
C ALA A 36 5.05 19.68 -15.75
N PHE A 37 5.90 20.05 -14.79
CA PHE A 37 5.71 21.31 -14.07
C PHE A 37 5.73 22.49 -15.04
N THR A 38 4.68 23.31 -14.98
CA THR A 38 4.54 24.53 -15.77
C THR A 38 5.56 25.60 -15.35
N TYR A 39 5.78 26.63 -16.17
CA TYR A 39 6.68 27.73 -15.80
C TYR A 39 6.24 28.39 -14.49
N ARG A 40 4.94 28.66 -14.35
CA ARG A 40 4.33 29.22 -13.13
C ARG A 40 4.59 28.35 -11.90
N GLU A 41 4.36 27.04 -12.00
CA GLU A 41 4.63 26.13 -10.87
C GLU A 41 6.13 26.07 -10.54
N ARG A 42 7.00 26.11 -11.55
CA ARG A 42 8.45 26.13 -11.31
C ARG A 42 8.90 27.40 -10.60
N ASP A 43 8.26 28.54 -10.87
CA ASP A 43 8.52 29.81 -10.19
C ASP A 43 7.99 29.76 -8.75
N GLU A 44 6.69 29.50 -8.58
CA GLU A 44 6.01 29.46 -7.28
C GLU A 44 6.60 28.42 -6.31
N LEU A 45 7.02 27.26 -6.82
CA LEU A 45 7.59 26.17 -6.03
C LEU A 45 9.12 26.15 -6.02
N SER A 46 9.78 27.16 -6.59
CA SER A 46 11.26 27.28 -6.61
C SER A 46 11.96 26.05 -7.22
N LEU A 47 11.50 25.62 -8.40
CA LEU A 47 12.01 24.45 -9.14
C LEU A 47 12.90 24.80 -10.34
N HIS A 48 13.08 26.09 -10.64
CA HIS A 48 14.03 26.53 -11.67
C HIS A 48 15.45 26.04 -11.36
N GLY A 49 16.18 25.58 -12.39
CA GLY A 49 17.51 24.99 -12.24
C GLY A 49 17.54 23.54 -11.72
N LEU A 50 16.43 23.02 -11.16
CA LEU A 50 16.35 21.64 -10.68
C LEU A 50 15.86 20.63 -11.72
N LEU A 51 15.29 21.12 -12.83
CA LEU A 51 14.72 20.33 -13.92
C LEU A 51 15.22 20.85 -15.26
N PRO A 52 15.30 19.99 -16.31
CA PRO A 52 15.56 20.46 -17.67
C PRO A 52 14.60 21.59 -18.08
N PRO A 53 15.06 22.60 -18.84
CA PRO A 53 14.25 23.79 -19.16
C PRO A 53 13.02 23.46 -20.02
N GLY A 54 13.04 22.37 -20.79
CA GLY A 54 11.90 21.91 -21.58
C GLY A 54 10.71 21.49 -20.70
N ILE A 55 9.53 22.03 -21.00
CA ILE A 55 8.25 21.62 -20.40
C ILE A 55 7.61 20.55 -21.31
N SER A 56 7.21 19.43 -20.72
CA SER A 56 6.54 18.32 -21.42
C SER A 56 5.06 18.26 -21.04
N SER A 57 4.19 17.87 -21.96
CA SER A 57 2.84 17.41 -21.59
C SER A 57 2.92 16.01 -20.95
N ILE A 58 1.88 15.62 -20.20
CA ILE A 58 1.77 14.26 -19.68
C ILE A 58 1.88 13.22 -20.80
N LYS A 59 1.28 13.47 -21.97
CA LYS A 59 1.39 12.61 -23.16
C LYS A 59 2.85 12.35 -23.57
N LYS A 60 3.67 13.39 -23.68
CA LYS A 60 5.10 13.23 -24.01
C LYS A 60 5.87 12.45 -22.95
N GLN A 61 5.45 12.54 -21.69
CA GLN A 61 6.03 11.71 -20.63
C GLN A 61 5.59 10.26 -20.75
N LEU A 62 4.31 10.00 -21.08
CA LEU A 62 3.80 8.65 -21.34
C LEU A 62 4.54 8.00 -22.50
N ASP A 63 4.67 8.67 -23.65
CA ASP A 63 5.40 8.17 -24.82
C ASP A 63 6.82 7.72 -24.43
N ARG A 64 7.55 8.58 -23.68
CA ARG A 64 8.90 8.27 -23.20
C ARG A 64 8.94 7.08 -22.25
N ASN A 65 7.96 6.95 -21.34
CA ASN A 65 7.98 5.85 -20.38
C ASN A 65 7.54 4.53 -21.04
N TYR A 66 6.59 4.58 -21.96
CA TYR A 66 6.17 3.41 -22.73
C TYR A 66 7.29 2.88 -23.63
N GLU A 67 8.01 3.77 -24.35
CA GLU A 67 9.18 3.37 -25.15
C GLU A 67 10.27 2.68 -24.31
N ASN A 68 10.49 3.13 -23.07
CA ASN A 68 11.49 2.53 -22.19
C ASN A 68 10.99 1.25 -21.53
N TYR A 69 9.69 1.15 -21.24
CA TYR A 69 9.04 -0.08 -20.79
C TYR A 69 9.18 -1.19 -21.84
N LEU A 70 8.93 -0.89 -23.13
CA LEU A 70 9.06 -1.86 -24.22
C LEU A 70 10.50 -2.36 -24.44
N LYS A 71 11.52 -1.59 -24.00
CA LYS A 71 12.93 -1.98 -24.07
C LYS A 71 13.38 -2.90 -22.94
N GLN A 72 12.56 -3.11 -21.91
CA GLN A 72 12.93 -3.97 -20.80
C GLN A 72 12.98 -5.44 -21.24
N PRO A 73 14.05 -6.19 -20.88
CA PRO A 73 14.31 -7.51 -21.46
C PRO A 73 13.43 -8.63 -20.88
N THR A 74 12.89 -8.45 -19.68
CA THR A 74 12.08 -9.45 -18.96
C THR A 74 10.91 -8.78 -18.25
N ASP A 75 9.90 -9.58 -17.88
CA ASP A 75 8.75 -9.05 -17.14
C ASP A 75 9.11 -8.58 -15.74
N LEU A 76 10.08 -9.22 -15.07
CA LEU A 76 10.64 -8.69 -13.81
C LEU A 76 11.34 -7.34 -14.02
N ALA A 77 12.09 -7.16 -15.12
CA ALA A 77 12.69 -5.86 -15.43
C ALA A 77 11.64 -4.78 -15.74
N LYS A 78 10.54 -5.15 -16.41
CA LYS A 78 9.37 -4.29 -16.58
C LYS A 78 8.73 -3.92 -15.24
N TYR A 79 8.57 -4.87 -14.32
CA TYR A 79 8.07 -4.60 -12.97
C TYR A 79 8.97 -3.60 -12.23
N VAL A 80 10.29 -3.83 -12.20
CA VAL A 80 11.25 -2.93 -11.56
C VAL A 80 11.21 -1.53 -12.19
N TYR A 81 11.05 -1.45 -13.51
CA TYR A 81 10.90 -0.18 -14.23
C TYR A 81 9.63 0.57 -13.81
N LEU A 82 8.48 -0.13 -13.79
CA LEU A 82 7.19 0.45 -13.37
C LEU A 82 7.21 0.84 -11.90
N ASN A 83 7.80 0.04 -11.01
CA ASN A 83 7.93 0.39 -9.60
C ASN A 83 8.82 1.63 -9.40
N ALA A 84 9.92 1.76 -10.13
CA ALA A 84 10.74 2.98 -10.12
C ALA A 84 10.00 4.21 -10.67
N LEU A 85 9.01 4.03 -11.55
CA LEU A 85 8.11 5.10 -11.96
C LEU A 85 7.10 5.42 -10.84
N HIS A 86 6.55 4.41 -10.17
CA HIS A 86 5.65 4.56 -9.01
C HIS A 86 6.29 5.35 -7.87
N GLU A 87 7.57 5.10 -7.58
CA GLU A 87 8.38 5.80 -6.58
C GLU A 87 8.82 7.21 -7.00
N ARG A 88 8.65 7.59 -8.28
CA ARG A 88 9.12 8.89 -8.78
C ARG A 88 7.97 9.82 -9.10
N ASN A 89 6.91 9.32 -9.72
CA ASN A 89 5.78 10.08 -10.23
C ASN A 89 4.56 9.15 -10.31
N GLU A 90 3.76 9.20 -9.26
CA GLU A 90 2.66 8.26 -9.03
C GLU A 90 1.47 8.55 -9.95
N VAL A 91 1.21 9.81 -10.30
CA VAL A 91 0.19 10.17 -11.30
C VAL A 91 0.53 9.57 -12.66
N LEU A 92 1.79 9.71 -13.10
CA LEU A 92 2.24 9.18 -14.39
C LEU A 92 2.27 7.65 -14.41
N PHE A 93 2.63 7.01 -13.29
CA PHE A 93 2.54 5.56 -13.11
C PHE A 93 1.12 5.05 -13.37
N TYR A 94 0.14 5.59 -12.63
CA TYR A 94 -1.25 5.18 -12.78
C TYR A 94 -1.81 5.52 -14.16
N ARG A 95 -1.42 6.67 -14.73
CA ARG A 95 -1.85 7.04 -16.09
C ARG A 95 -1.36 6.06 -17.14
N LEU A 96 -0.06 5.70 -17.10
CA LEU A 96 0.56 4.79 -18.05
C LEU A 96 -0.11 3.41 -18.02
N ILE A 97 -0.31 2.85 -16.83
CA ILE A 97 -0.95 1.55 -16.69
C ILE A 97 -2.43 1.63 -17.08
N SER A 98 -3.14 2.72 -16.75
CA SER A 98 -4.55 2.86 -17.17
C SER A 98 -4.71 2.87 -18.68
N ASP A 99 -3.78 3.51 -19.40
CA ASP A 99 -3.81 3.55 -20.88
C ASP A 99 -3.41 2.18 -21.51
N HIS A 100 -2.76 1.29 -20.75
CA HIS A 100 -2.26 -0.03 -21.19
C HIS A 100 -2.66 -1.16 -20.22
N LEU A 101 -3.90 -1.12 -19.71
CA LEU A 101 -4.30 -1.92 -18.54
C LEU A 101 -4.12 -3.43 -18.73
N GLU A 102 -4.57 -3.96 -19.86
CA GLU A 102 -4.47 -5.41 -20.15
C GLU A 102 -3.02 -5.90 -20.22
N GLU A 103 -2.12 -5.06 -20.74
CA GLU A 103 -0.71 -5.37 -20.89
C GLU A 103 0.06 -5.26 -19.56
N MET A 104 -0.21 -4.19 -18.79
CA MET A 104 0.63 -3.83 -17.64
C MET A 104 0.07 -4.30 -16.30
N MET A 105 -1.23 -4.59 -16.18
CA MET A 105 -1.80 -5.11 -14.93
C MET A 105 -1.15 -6.44 -14.50
N PRO A 106 -0.89 -7.42 -15.40
CA PRO A 106 -0.20 -8.65 -15.04
C PRO A 106 1.27 -8.45 -14.63
N ILE A 107 1.87 -7.31 -14.99
CA ILE A 107 3.23 -6.94 -14.60
C ILE A 107 3.24 -6.41 -13.17
N VAL A 108 2.34 -5.48 -12.83
CA VAL A 108 2.32 -4.85 -11.49
C VAL A 108 1.65 -5.71 -10.41
N TYR A 109 0.94 -6.75 -10.80
CA TYR A 109 0.32 -7.73 -9.91
C TYR A 109 0.62 -9.15 -10.38
N THR A 110 -0.32 -10.09 -10.23
CA THR A 110 -0.14 -11.49 -10.62
C THR A 110 -0.03 -11.63 -12.14
N PRO A 111 0.92 -12.44 -12.65
CA PRO A 111 1.80 -13.33 -11.89
C PRO A 111 3.15 -12.71 -11.45
N VAL A 112 3.59 -11.60 -12.04
CA VAL A 112 4.97 -11.10 -11.91
C VAL A 112 5.31 -10.60 -10.50
N VAL A 113 4.33 -10.06 -9.77
CA VAL A 113 4.52 -9.63 -8.37
C VAL A 113 5.01 -10.76 -7.47
N GLY A 114 4.67 -12.01 -7.79
CA GLY A 114 5.15 -13.17 -7.05
C GLY A 114 6.68 -13.32 -7.15
N GLU A 115 7.22 -13.26 -8.37
CA GLU A 115 8.67 -13.28 -8.61
C GLU A 115 9.36 -12.07 -7.95
N ALA A 116 8.71 -10.90 -7.99
CA ALA A 116 9.21 -9.71 -7.29
C ALA A 116 9.24 -9.89 -5.77
N CYS A 117 8.27 -10.58 -5.17
CA CYS A 117 8.26 -10.88 -3.73
C CYS A 117 9.42 -11.81 -3.33
N GLN A 118 9.70 -12.84 -4.15
CA GLN A 118 10.85 -13.74 -3.91
C GLN A 118 12.18 -12.99 -3.96
N ASN A 119 12.30 -12.03 -4.88
CA ASN A 119 13.51 -11.22 -5.07
C ASN A 119 13.48 -9.90 -4.27
N PHE A 120 12.51 -9.70 -3.38
CA PHE A 120 12.26 -8.41 -2.74
C PHE A 120 13.49 -7.87 -2.01
N SER A 121 14.14 -8.71 -1.19
CA SER A 121 15.32 -8.31 -0.42
C SER A 121 16.51 -7.91 -1.29
N HIS A 122 16.70 -8.59 -2.43
CA HIS A 122 17.79 -8.31 -3.38
C HIS A 122 17.53 -7.10 -4.27
N THR A 123 16.25 -6.79 -4.51
CA THR A 123 15.82 -5.71 -5.40
C THR A 123 15.32 -4.47 -4.66
N PHE A 124 15.36 -4.48 -3.33
CA PHE A 124 14.93 -3.39 -2.48
C PHE A 124 15.69 -2.09 -2.80
N ARG A 125 14.94 -1.00 -2.99
CA ARG A 125 15.48 0.33 -3.32
C ARG A 125 14.96 1.40 -2.38
N SER A 126 13.64 1.42 -2.17
CA SER A 126 12.99 2.34 -1.27
C SER A 126 11.84 1.65 -0.52
N GLY A 127 11.55 2.13 0.69
CA GLY A 127 10.43 1.62 1.47
C GLY A 127 9.13 2.30 1.05
N ARG A 128 8.15 1.51 0.56
CA ARG A 128 6.75 1.91 0.42
C ARG A 128 5.89 1.11 1.42
N GLY A 129 5.11 1.79 2.26
CA GLY A 129 4.31 1.17 3.32
C GLY A 129 5.00 1.13 4.69
N ILE A 130 4.40 0.38 5.61
CA ILE A 130 4.87 0.23 7.00
C ILE A 130 5.28 -1.23 7.26
N TYR A 131 6.43 -1.40 7.90
CA TYR A 131 6.98 -2.68 8.32
C TYR A 131 6.94 -2.75 9.84
N ILE A 132 6.27 -3.76 10.40
CA ILE A 132 6.08 -3.90 11.85
C ILE A 132 6.57 -5.26 12.28
N ALA A 133 7.74 -5.30 12.93
CA ALA A 133 8.30 -6.54 13.45
C ALA A 133 7.68 -6.93 14.80
N TYR A 134 7.64 -8.23 15.11
CA TYR A 134 7.15 -8.73 16.39
C TYR A 134 7.87 -8.12 17.60
N GLU A 135 9.17 -7.85 17.50
CA GLU A 135 9.95 -7.21 18.58
C GLU A 135 9.42 -5.79 18.92
N GLN A 136 8.73 -5.15 17.97
CA GLN A 136 8.17 -3.81 18.10
C GLN A 136 6.70 -3.81 18.58
N LYS A 137 6.19 -4.94 19.11
CA LYS A 137 4.79 -5.09 19.58
C LYS A 137 4.31 -4.08 20.62
N ASN A 138 5.21 -3.36 21.29
CA ASN A 138 4.87 -2.29 22.24
C ASN A 138 4.88 -0.89 21.60
N GLU A 139 5.43 -0.74 20.39
CA GLU A 139 5.64 0.53 19.70
C GLU A 139 4.70 0.72 18.49
N ILE A 140 3.78 -0.23 18.26
CA ILE A 140 2.93 -0.25 17.05
C ILE A 140 2.20 1.07 16.85
N GLU A 141 1.57 1.61 17.90
CA GLU A 141 0.87 2.90 17.84
C GLU A 141 1.82 4.03 17.40
N HIS A 142 3.03 4.08 17.97
CA HIS A 142 4.04 5.07 17.61
C HIS A 142 4.51 4.90 16.15
N ILE A 143 4.70 3.68 15.68
CA ILE A 143 5.06 3.38 14.29
C ILE A 143 3.98 3.90 13.33
N LEU A 144 2.71 3.65 13.62
CA LEU A 144 1.60 4.14 12.80
C LEU A 144 1.55 5.68 12.78
N ILE A 145 1.62 6.34 13.93
CA ILE A 145 1.63 7.81 14.04
C ILE A 145 2.82 8.42 13.29
N ASN A 146 4.02 7.87 13.47
CA ASN A 146 5.25 8.39 12.89
C ASN A 146 5.36 8.13 11.37
N SER A 147 4.56 7.22 10.82
CA SER A 147 4.49 7.01 9.36
C SER A 147 4.04 8.25 8.58
N GLY A 148 3.44 9.23 9.27
CA GLY A 148 2.95 10.47 8.67
C GLY A 148 1.65 10.30 7.88
N HIS A 149 1.06 9.11 7.80
CA HIS A 149 -0.29 8.95 7.23
C HIS A 149 -1.31 9.49 8.23
N GLU A 150 -2.18 10.42 7.80
CA GLU A 150 -3.15 11.02 8.73
C GLU A 150 -4.46 10.25 8.76
N ASN A 151 -5.01 9.91 7.59
CA ASN A 151 -6.31 9.26 7.46
C ASN A 151 -6.33 8.33 6.23
N PRO A 152 -5.66 7.17 6.28
CA PRO A 152 -5.84 6.16 5.25
C PRO A 152 -7.31 5.71 5.25
N SER A 153 -7.89 5.63 4.05
CA SER A 153 -9.21 5.05 3.84
C SER A 153 -9.13 3.53 3.86
N ILE A 154 -8.02 2.97 3.37
CA ILE A 154 -7.84 1.54 3.25
C ILE A 154 -6.41 1.09 3.58
N ILE A 155 -6.32 0.04 4.38
CA ILE A 155 -5.10 -0.71 4.68
C ILE A 155 -5.23 -2.08 4.02
N VAL A 156 -4.18 -2.52 3.33
CA VAL A 156 -3.98 -3.94 3.02
C VAL A 156 -2.82 -4.42 3.88
N VAL A 157 -3.06 -5.51 4.63
CA VAL A 157 -2.06 -6.08 5.54
C VAL A 157 -1.81 -7.55 5.20
N THR A 158 -0.55 -7.97 5.33
CA THR A 158 -0.12 -9.38 5.23
C THR A 158 0.92 -9.69 6.30
N ASP A 159 1.09 -10.96 6.67
CA ASP A 159 2.26 -11.47 7.38
C ASP A 159 3.24 -12.24 6.47
N GLY A 160 2.93 -12.29 5.16
CA GLY A 160 3.77 -12.89 4.12
C GLY A 160 3.90 -14.41 4.19
N GLU A 161 3.08 -15.09 4.99
CA GLU A 161 3.23 -16.53 5.22
C GLU A 161 2.71 -17.39 4.07
N ARG A 162 1.72 -16.91 3.32
CA ARG A 162 1.06 -17.69 2.28
C ARG A 162 0.85 -16.88 1.01
N ILE A 163 1.92 -16.31 0.49
CA ILE A 163 1.90 -15.65 -0.81
C ILE A 163 1.43 -16.63 -1.88
N LEU A 164 0.41 -16.25 -2.64
CA LEU A 164 -0.33 -17.13 -3.54
C LEU A 164 0.59 -17.93 -4.49
N GLY A 165 0.62 -19.25 -4.29
CA GLY A 165 1.42 -20.17 -5.12
C GLY A 165 2.92 -20.26 -4.77
N LEU A 166 3.41 -19.41 -3.86
CA LEU A 166 4.82 -19.30 -3.47
C LEU A 166 5.08 -19.68 -2.01
N GLY A 167 4.06 -19.64 -1.16
CA GLY A 167 4.19 -19.96 0.27
C GLY A 167 4.82 -18.82 1.05
N ASP A 168 5.68 -19.15 2.01
CA ASP A 168 6.25 -18.19 2.95
C ASP A 168 7.37 -17.36 2.32
N GLN A 169 7.14 -16.05 2.20
CA GLN A 169 8.12 -15.08 1.71
C GLN A 169 8.58 -14.09 2.79
N GLY A 170 8.06 -14.23 4.03
CA GLY A 170 8.27 -13.29 5.13
C GLY A 170 8.15 -11.84 4.69
N ILE A 171 9.16 -11.00 4.95
CA ILE A 171 9.17 -9.59 4.57
C ILE A 171 8.98 -9.32 3.07
N GLY A 172 9.35 -10.28 2.21
CA GLY A 172 9.17 -10.16 0.76
C GLY A 172 7.70 -10.07 0.34
N GLY A 173 6.79 -10.52 1.22
CA GLY A 173 5.35 -10.39 1.04
C GLY A 173 4.84 -8.95 0.95
N MET A 174 5.64 -7.94 1.29
CA MET A 174 5.25 -6.52 1.20
C MET A 174 4.86 -6.10 -0.22
N GLY A 175 5.39 -6.77 -1.25
CA GLY A 175 4.99 -6.56 -2.64
C GLY A 175 3.49 -6.77 -2.88
N ILE A 176 2.84 -7.64 -2.10
CA ILE A 176 1.41 -7.95 -2.26
C ILE A 176 0.51 -6.79 -1.78
N PRO A 177 0.61 -6.26 -0.54
CA PRO A 177 -0.12 -5.05 -0.17
C PRO A 177 0.09 -3.87 -1.12
N ILE A 178 1.32 -3.65 -1.57
CA ILE A 178 1.64 -2.57 -2.53
C ILE A 178 0.87 -2.80 -3.85
N GLY A 179 0.95 -4.01 -4.41
CA GLY A 179 0.28 -4.36 -5.66
C GLY A 179 -1.25 -4.29 -5.55
N LYS A 180 -1.85 -4.81 -4.47
CA LYS A 180 -3.30 -4.72 -4.22
C LYS A 180 -3.78 -3.28 -4.15
N LEU A 181 -3.07 -2.41 -3.43
CA LEU A 181 -3.41 -1.00 -3.33
C LEU A 181 -3.22 -0.26 -4.65
N ALA A 182 -2.27 -0.68 -5.49
CA ALA A 182 -2.20 -0.19 -6.87
C ALA A 182 -3.45 -0.58 -7.68
N LEU A 183 -3.95 -1.81 -7.54
CA LEU A 183 -5.19 -2.25 -8.18
C LEU A 183 -6.43 -1.53 -7.65
N TYR A 184 -6.50 -1.20 -6.35
CA TYR A 184 -7.56 -0.34 -5.81
C TYR A 184 -7.66 1.00 -6.55
N THR A 185 -6.52 1.63 -6.83
CA THR A 185 -6.46 2.89 -7.58
C THR A 185 -6.78 2.68 -9.07
N LEU A 186 -6.17 1.69 -9.72
CA LEU A 186 -6.36 1.44 -11.16
C LEU A 186 -7.80 1.06 -11.49
N CYS A 187 -8.34 0.09 -10.75
CA CYS A 187 -9.62 -0.55 -11.03
C CYS A 187 -10.81 0.25 -10.50
N ALA A 188 -10.72 0.86 -9.31
CA ALA A 188 -11.84 1.60 -8.71
C ALA A 188 -11.60 3.10 -8.56
N GLY A 189 -10.40 3.61 -8.83
CA GLY A 189 -10.10 5.02 -8.60
C GLY A 189 -10.09 5.37 -7.12
N ILE A 190 -9.76 4.46 -6.20
CA ILE A 190 -9.48 4.88 -4.83
C ILE A 190 -8.23 5.78 -4.86
N SER A 191 -8.27 6.91 -4.17
CA SER A 191 -7.17 7.86 -4.20
C SER A 191 -5.91 7.25 -3.58
N PRO A 192 -4.76 7.29 -4.28
CA PRO A 192 -3.50 6.75 -3.75
C PRO A 192 -2.97 7.51 -2.53
N PHE A 193 -3.46 8.74 -2.27
CA PHE A 193 -3.19 9.47 -1.03
C PHE A 193 -3.76 8.81 0.23
N THR A 194 -4.69 7.87 0.07
CA THR A 194 -5.47 7.29 1.17
C THR A 194 -5.30 5.78 1.30
N THR A 195 -4.31 5.21 0.62
CA THR A 195 -3.97 3.79 0.69
C THR A 195 -2.74 3.59 1.57
N LEU A 196 -2.71 2.51 2.35
CA LEU A 196 -1.61 2.21 3.26
C LEU A 196 -1.24 0.71 3.25
N PRO A 197 -0.11 0.31 2.63
CA PRO A 197 0.37 -1.06 2.69
C PRO A 197 1.08 -1.33 4.02
N ILE A 198 0.77 -2.45 4.66
CA ILE A 198 1.42 -2.87 5.91
C ILE A 198 1.87 -4.33 5.80
N ILE A 199 3.06 -4.63 6.33
CA ILE A 199 3.51 -5.99 6.58
C ILE A 199 3.82 -6.22 8.06
N LEU A 200 3.37 -7.35 8.58
CA LEU A 200 3.60 -7.82 9.94
C LEU A 200 4.70 -8.89 9.92
N ASP A 201 5.93 -8.50 10.26
CA ASP A 201 7.07 -9.40 10.27
C ASP A 201 7.14 -10.17 11.60
N THR A 202 6.70 -11.43 11.55
CA THR A 202 6.74 -12.35 12.69
C THR A 202 7.88 -13.35 12.57
N GLY A 203 8.85 -13.12 11.68
CA GLY A 203 9.82 -14.10 11.22
C GLY A 203 9.35 -14.84 9.96
N THR A 204 10.13 -15.81 9.52
CA THR A 204 9.81 -16.67 8.37
C THR A 204 10.26 -18.11 8.63
N ASP A 205 9.49 -19.07 8.15
CA ASP A 205 9.87 -20.50 8.17
C ASP A 205 10.54 -20.93 6.86
N ASN A 206 10.76 -20.00 5.92
CA ASN A 206 11.49 -20.23 4.69
C ASN A 206 13.01 -20.32 4.96
N GLU A 207 13.57 -21.53 4.85
CA GLU A 207 15.01 -21.77 5.06
C GLU A 207 15.92 -20.98 4.13
N GLU A 208 15.51 -20.79 2.87
CA GLU A 208 16.33 -20.06 1.90
C GLU A 208 16.47 -18.60 2.35
N ALA A 209 15.36 -17.99 2.80
CA ALA A 209 15.36 -16.64 3.34
C ALA A 209 16.16 -16.53 4.65
N LEU A 210 16.04 -17.50 5.57
CA LEU A 210 16.80 -17.50 6.83
C LEU A 210 18.31 -17.60 6.61
N ASN A 211 18.73 -18.34 5.58
CA ASN A 211 20.14 -18.53 5.22
C ASN A 211 20.69 -17.44 4.29
N ASP A 212 19.82 -16.62 3.70
CA ASP A 212 20.23 -15.54 2.81
C ASP A 212 20.82 -14.35 3.61
N PRO A 213 22.11 -14.00 3.40
CA PRO A 213 22.71 -12.84 4.07
C PRO A 213 22.01 -11.52 3.73
N LEU A 214 21.39 -11.41 2.55
CA LEU A 214 20.73 -10.20 2.06
C LEU A 214 19.26 -10.10 2.48
N TYR A 215 18.69 -11.12 3.12
CA TYR A 215 17.32 -11.08 3.61
C TYR A 215 17.10 -9.91 4.59
N LEU A 216 16.09 -9.09 4.31
CA LEU A 216 15.79 -7.86 5.07
C LEU A 216 14.87 -8.06 6.28
N GLY A 217 14.22 -9.23 6.38
CA GLY A 217 13.27 -9.52 7.45
C GLY A 217 13.94 -10.08 8.69
N MET A 218 13.13 -10.36 9.71
CA MET A 218 13.59 -10.96 10.96
C MET A 218 14.14 -12.38 10.72
N LYS A 219 15.41 -12.60 11.08
CA LYS A 219 16.10 -13.90 10.90
C LYS A 219 15.81 -14.89 12.03
N HIS A 220 14.53 -15.13 12.27
CA HIS A 220 14.05 -16.19 13.14
C HIS A 220 12.79 -16.85 12.57
N ARG A 221 12.51 -18.07 13.05
CA ARG A 221 11.27 -18.81 12.74
C ARG A 221 10.04 -17.99 13.12
N ARG A 222 8.91 -18.27 12.47
CA ARG A 222 7.67 -17.54 12.76
C ARG A 222 7.22 -17.68 14.21
N ILE A 223 6.78 -16.57 14.80
CA ILE A 223 6.08 -16.58 16.09
C ILE A 223 4.70 -17.23 15.90
N ARG A 224 4.32 -18.12 16.83
CA ARG A 224 3.10 -18.93 16.76
C ARG A 224 2.28 -18.86 18.03
N GLY A 225 1.05 -19.37 17.96
CA GLY A 225 0.19 -19.56 19.12
C GLY A 225 -0.20 -18.24 19.78
N LYS A 226 -0.21 -18.23 21.11
CA LYS A 226 -0.68 -17.08 21.90
C LYS A 226 0.11 -15.80 21.61
N ASP A 227 1.43 -15.89 21.52
CA ASP A 227 2.29 -14.72 21.29
C ASP A 227 2.00 -14.04 19.94
N TYR A 228 1.75 -14.84 18.89
CA TYR A 228 1.32 -14.32 17.60
C TYR A 228 -0.03 -13.62 17.71
N GLN A 229 -1.01 -14.25 18.39
CA GLN A 229 -2.33 -13.66 18.53
C GLN A 229 -2.31 -12.37 19.36
N ASP A 230 -1.58 -12.35 20.47
CA ASP A 230 -1.42 -11.15 21.31
C ASP A 230 -0.78 -10.00 20.51
N PHE A 231 0.11 -10.31 19.56
CA PHE A 231 0.68 -9.32 18.63
C PHE A 231 -0.35 -8.80 17.62
N ILE A 232 -1.15 -9.67 16.99
CA ILE A 232 -2.21 -9.25 16.07
C ILE A 232 -3.28 -8.41 16.79
N ASP A 233 -3.68 -8.79 17.99
CA ASP A 233 -4.64 -8.03 18.81
C ASP A 233 -4.12 -6.61 19.08
N ARG A 234 -2.85 -6.47 19.49
CA ARG A 234 -2.20 -5.17 19.69
C ARG A 234 -2.13 -4.34 18.42
N PHE A 235 -1.85 -4.98 17.28
CA PHE A 235 -1.87 -4.32 15.98
C PHE A 235 -3.25 -3.75 15.66
N ILE A 236 -4.31 -4.54 15.82
CA ILE A 236 -5.67 -4.10 15.56
C ILE A 236 -6.11 -3.00 16.54
N ASP A 237 -5.76 -3.09 17.81
CA ASP A 237 -6.03 -2.03 18.79
C ASP A 237 -5.35 -0.71 18.41
N ALA A 238 -4.07 -0.77 17.99
CA ALA A 238 -3.34 0.39 17.50
C ALA A 238 -3.98 0.97 16.22
N VAL A 239 -4.34 0.14 15.25
CA VAL A 239 -5.02 0.58 14.02
C VAL A 239 -6.34 1.26 14.33
N LYS A 240 -7.17 0.69 15.21
CA LYS A 240 -8.46 1.28 15.60
C LYS A 240 -8.30 2.62 16.33
N LYS A 241 -7.22 2.76 17.10
CA LYS A 241 -6.92 4.00 17.83
C LYS A 241 -6.41 5.10 16.91
N VAL A 242 -5.47 4.78 16.02
CA VAL A 242 -4.81 5.75 15.14
C VAL A 242 -5.67 6.07 13.91
N TYR A 243 -6.38 5.08 13.36
CA TYR A 243 -7.18 5.17 12.13
C TYR A 243 -8.61 4.60 12.34
N PRO A 244 -9.47 5.25 13.14
CA PRO A 244 -10.76 4.69 13.57
C PRO A 244 -11.79 4.41 12.47
N HIS A 245 -11.57 4.92 11.26
CA HIS A 245 -12.49 4.78 10.11
C HIS A 245 -11.89 3.99 8.95
N VAL A 246 -10.71 3.40 9.14
CA VAL A 246 -10.03 2.66 8.08
C VAL A 246 -10.72 1.34 7.78
N ILE A 247 -10.72 0.98 6.50
CA ILE A 247 -11.05 -0.37 6.06
C ILE A 247 -9.76 -1.19 6.10
N LEU A 248 -9.80 -2.35 6.75
CA LEU A 248 -8.64 -3.24 6.82
C LEU A 248 -8.89 -4.52 6.02
N GLN A 249 -8.12 -4.73 4.95
CA GLN A 249 -8.12 -5.96 4.18
C GLN A 249 -6.97 -6.86 4.62
N TRP A 250 -7.29 -8.11 4.96
CA TRP A 250 -6.31 -9.17 5.19
C TRP A 250 -5.95 -9.87 3.87
N GLU A 251 -4.66 -10.11 3.64
CA GLU A 251 -4.17 -10.74 2.42
C GLU A 251 -3.06 -11.77 2.71
N ASP A 252 -3.10 -12.92 2.04
CA ASP A 252 -2.02 -13.91 1.99
C ASP A 252 -1.55 -14.45 3.36
N PHE A 253 -2.47 -14.53 4.33
CA PHE A 253 -2.25 -15.18 5.62
C PHE A 253 -2.35 -16.70 5.51
N LEU A 254 -1.65 -17.43 6.40
CA LEU A 254 -1.85 -18.88 6.53
C LEU A 254 -3.33 -19.19 6.80
N LYS A 255 -3.86 -20.23 6.14
CA LYS A 255 -5.28 -20.59 6.13
C LYS A 255 -5.97 -20.52 7.51
N GLY A 256 -5.36 -21.11 8.54
CA GLY A 256 -5.92 -21.12 9.89
C GLY A 256 -6.01 -19.72 10.49
N ASN A 257 -4.94 -18.93 10.33
CA ASN A 257 -4.90 -17.54 10.78
C ASN A 257 -5.89 -16.67 10.02
N ALA A 258 -5.96 -16.79 8.69
CA ALA A 258 -6.89 -16.02 7.85
C ALA A 258 -8.35 -16.19 8.30
N LEU A 259 -8.79 -17.43 8.50
CA LEU A 259 -10.15 -17.74 8.99
C LEU A 259 -10.36 -17.22 10.41
N PHE A 260 -9.38 -17.41 11.30
CA PHE A 260 -9.47 -16.99 12.69
C PHE A 260 -9.55 -15.46 12.83
N GLN A 261 -8.67 -14.71 12.15
CA GLN A 261 -8.66 -13.25 12.23
C GLN A 261 -9.93 -12.64 11.63
N LEU A 262 -10.41 -13.18 10.50
CA LEU A 262 -11.67 -12.75 9.92
C LEU A 262 -12.82 -12.95 10.91
N ALA A 263 -12.95 -14.14 11.50
CA ALA A 263 -14.00 -14.44 12.48
C ALA A 263 -13.90 -13.55 13.73
N ARG A 264 -12.67 -13.27 14.21
CA ARG A 264 -12.42 -12.50 15.42
C ARG A 264 -12.73 -11.01 15.28
N PHE A 265 -12.43 -10.40 14.12
CA PHE A 265 -12.46 -8.95 13.96
C PHE A 265 -13.61 -8.40 13.09
N ARG A 266 -14.33 -9.25 12.34
CA ARG A 266 -15.41 -8.79 11.44
C ARG A 266 -16.53 -7.99 12.11
N ASP A 267 -16.78 -8.21 13.40
CA ASP A 267 -17.86 -7.54 14.13
C ASP A 267 -17.45 -6.24 14.84
N ASN A 268 -16.15 -5.95 14.93
CA ASN A 268 -15.64 -4.80 15.70
C ASN A 268 -14.62 -3.94 14.91
N LEU A 269 -14.45 -4.21 13.62
CA LEU A 269 -13.64 -3.47 12.66
C LEU A 269 -14.30 -3.55 11.27
N CYS A 270 -14.14 -2.51 10.44
CA CYS A 270 -14.52 -2.58 9.03
C CYS A 270 -13.46 -3.39 8.28
N THR A 271 -13.63 -4.72 8.24
CA THR A 271 -12.60 -5.62 7.74
C THR A 271 -13.15 -6.80 6.96
N PHE A 272 -12.32 -7.29 6.03
CA PHE A 272 -12.59 -8.49 5.24
C PHE A 272 -11.29 -9.13 4.78
N ASN A 273 -11.36 -10.37 4.29
CA ASN A 273 -10.22 -11.08 3.69
C ASN A 273 -10.50 -11.39 2.22
N ASP A 274 -9.63 -10.96 1.31
CA ASP A 274 -9.87 -11.11 -0.13
C ASP A 274 -9.74 -12.57 -0.58
N ASP A 275 -8.79 -13.33 -0.02
CA ASP A 275 -8.59 -14.76 -0.34
C ASP A 275 -9.82 -15.62 -0.02
N ILE A 276 -10.59 -15.23 1.00
CA ILE A 276 -11.82 -15.90 1.43
C ILE A 276 -13.03 -15.28 0.73
N GLN A 277 -13.31 -14.01 1.01
CA GLN A 277 -14.58 -13.37 0.65
C GLN A 277 -14.55 -12.76 -0.75
N GLY A 278 -13.41 -12.21 -1.17
CA GLY A 278 -13.21 -11.73 -2.55
C GLY A 278 -13.27 -12.87 -3.56
N THR A 279 -12.52 -13.95 -3.30
CA THR A 279 -12.53 -15.19 -4.08
C THR A 279 -13.93 -15.80 -4.14
N ALA A 280 -14.68 -15.79 -3.03
CA ALA A 280 -16.06 -16.23 -3.00
C ALA A 280 -16.94 -15.41 -3.95
N SER A 281 -16.86 -14.09 -3.87
CA SER A 281 -17.67 -13.17 -4.66
C SER A 281 -17.41 -13.30 -6.16
N ILE A 282 -16.14 -13.32 -6.59
CA ILE A 282 -15.82 -13.46 -8.02
C ILE A 282 -16.26 -14.82 -8.57
N THR A 283 -16.10 -15.89 -7.77
CA THR A 283 -16.53 -17.23 -8.15
C THR A 283 -18.04 -17.29 -8.31
N VAL A 284 -18.79 -16.76 -7.34
CA VAL A 284 -20.26 -16.70 -7.40
C VAL A 284 -20.74 -15.80 -8.55
N ALA A 285 -20.04 -14.71 -8.88
CA ALA A 285 -20.36 -13.90 -10.05
C ALA A 285 -20.24 -14.73 -11.34
N GLY A 286 -19.16 -15.49 -11.48
CA GLY A 286 -18.96 -16.41 -12.61
C GLY A 286 -20.03 -17.51 -12.67
N LEU A 287 -20.45 -18.04 -11.51
CA LEU A 287 -21.54 -19.01 -11.43
C LEU A 287 -22.88 -18.40 -11.84
N ILE A 288 -23.22 -17.19 -11.40
CA ILE A 288 -24.45 -16.51 -11.83
C ILE A 288 -24.46 -16.32 -13.35
N SER A 289 -23.34 -15.90 -13.94
CA SER A 289 -23.18 -15.82 -15.40
C SER A 289 -23.34 -17.19 -16.07
N ALA A 290 -22.73 -18.24 -15.52
CA ALA A 290 -22.84 -19.60 -16.04
C ALA A 290 -24.28 -20.13 -15.98
N LEU A 291 -25.02 -19.82 -14.92
CA LEU A 291 -26.41 -20.21 -14.74
C LEU A 291 -27.36 -19.53 -15.73
N ARG A 292 -27.02 -18.32 -16.22
CA ARG A 292 -27.75 -17.70 -17.34
C ARG A 292 -27.60 -18.51 -18.64
N ILE A 293 -26.44 -19.16 -18.85
CA ILE A 293 -26.20 -20.04 -20.01
C ILE A 293 -27.00 -21.34 -19.87
N THR A 294 -26.98 -21.97 -18.70
CA THR A 294 -27.69 -23.23 -18.45
C THR A 294 -29.19 -23.05 -18.27
N LYS A 295 -29.64 -21.83 -17.96
CA LYS A 295 -31.04 -21.47 -17.62
C LYS A 295 -31.58 -22.25 -16.42
N GLN A 296 -30.70 -22.55 -15.47
CA GLN A 296 -31.04 -23.25 -14.23
C GLN A 296 -30.94 -22.32 -13.01
N PRO A 297 -31.81 -22.47 -11.99
CA PRO A 297 -31.77 -21.65 -10.80
C PRO A 297 -30.67 -22.11 -9.82
N MET A 298 -30.20 -21.20 -8.95
CA MET A 298 -29.13 -21.47 -7.98
C MET A 298 -29.54 -22.55 -6.97
N ARG A 299 -30.80 -22.56 -6.54
CA ARG A 299 -31.37 -23.55 -5.60
C ARG A 299 -31.36 -25.00 -6.09
N GLU A 300 -31.25 -25.22 -7.40
CA GLU A 300 -31.21 -26.57 -7.99
C GLU A 300 -29.78 -27.11 -8.12
N GLN A 301 -28.77 -26.29 -7.85
CA GLN A 301 -27.38 -26.67 -8.07
C GLN A 301 -26.86 -27.59 -6.97
N LYS A 302 -25.98 -28.52 -7.37
CA LYS A 302 -25.19 -29.34 -6.45
C LYS A 302 -23.72 -29.16 -6.78
N VAL A 303 -22.93 -28.80 -5.77
CA VAL A 303 -21.56 -28.32 -5.94
C VAL A 303 -20.59 -29.29 -5.28
N VAL A 304 -19.60 -29.74 -6.04
CA VAL A 304 -18.46 -30.49 -5.51
C VAL A 304 -17.21 -29.62 -5.57
N PHE A 305 -16.52 -29.49 -4.45
CA PHE A 305 -15.22 -28.85 -4.35
C PHE A 305 -14.11 -29.90 -4.28
N ALA A 306 -13.09 -29.72 -5.11
CA ALA A 306 -11.79 -30.35 -4.91
C ALA A 306 -10.88 -29.39 -4.15
N GLY A 307 -10.72 -29.66 -2.86
CA GLY A 307 -10.13 -28.78 -1.86
C GLY A 307 -11.15 -28.37 -0.79
N ALA A 308 -10.75 -28.45 0.48
CA ALA A 308 -11.52 -27.98 1.64
C ALA A 308 -10.76 -26.85 2.37
N GLY A 309 -10.25 -25.90 1.57
CA GLY A 309 -9.43 -24.76 1.97
C GLY A 309 -10.23 -23.56 2.49
N ALA A 310 -9.53 -22.45 2.79
CA ALA A 310 -10.17 -21.17 3.11
C ALA A 310 -11.01 -20.63 1.94
N ALA A 311 -10.50 -20.73 0.71
CA ALA A 311 -11.24 -20.37 -0.50
C ALA A 311 -12.50 -21.24 -0.67
N ALA A 312 -12.38 -22.57 -0.53
CA ALA A 312 -13.53 -23.48 -0.61
C ALA A 312 -14.60 -23.13 0.44
N GLN A 313 -14.18 -22.82 1.67
CA GLN A 313 -15.09 -22.41 2.74
C GLN A 313 -15.82 -21.11 2.36
N GLY A 314 -15.10 -20.06 1.97
CA GLY A 314 -15.69 -18.79 1.59
C GLY A 314 -16.66 -18.89 0.41
N ILE A 315 -16.26 -19.60 -0.66
CA ILE A 315 -17.14 -19.82 -1.82
C ILE A 315 -18.38 -20.60 -1.40
N SER A 316 -18.24 -21.65 -0.59
CA SER A 316 -19.36 -22.46 -0.11
C SER A 316 -20.35 -21.65 0.71
N ASP A 317 -19.88 -20.83 1.65
CA ASP A 317 -20.73 -19.96 2.47
C ASP A 317 -21.50 -18.94 1.63
N LEU A 318 -20.88 -18.39 0.58
CA LEU A 318 -21.54 -17.44 -0.31
C LEU A 318 -22.54 -18.12 -1.26
N ILE A 319 -22.25 -19.34 -1.75
CA ILE A 319 -23.21 -20.16 -2.50
C ILE A 319 -24.42 -20.50 -1.62
N VAL A 320 -24.21 -20.89 -0.36
CA VAL A 320 -25.30 -21.13 0.59
C VAL A 320 -26.17 -19.88 0.75
N THR A 321 -25.55 -18.71 0.88
CA THR A 321 -26.27 -17.43 0.96
C THR A 321 -27.10 -17.18 -0.30
N ALA A 322 -26.53 -17.41 -1.49
CA ALA A 322 -27.25 -17.28 -2.76
C ALA A 322 -28.40 -18.28 -2.91
N MET A 323 -28.23 -19.53 -2.46
CA MET A 323 -29.27 -20.55 -2.46
C MET A 323 -30.42 -20.23 -1.49
N MET A 324 -30.09 -19.64 -0.33
CA MET A 324 -31.09 -19.21 0.64
C MET A 324 -31.95 -18.06 0.11
N GLU A 325 -31.32 -17.11 -0.58
CA GLU A 325 -32.03 -16.02 -1.24
C GLU A 325 -32.92 -16.51 -2.40
N ASP A 326 -32.54 -17.63 -3.04
CA ASP A 326 -33.35 -18.34 -4.05
C ASP A 326 -34.39 -19.32 -3.43
N GLY A 327 -34.58 -19.25 -2.11
CA GLY A 327 -35.70 -19.86 -1.39
C GLY A 327 -35.42 -21.17 -0.65
N LEU A 328 -34.16 -21.63 -0.57
CA LEU A 328 -33.82 -22.79 0.26
C LEU A 328 -33.66 -22.44 1.74
N SER A 329 -33.93 -23.40 2.62
CA SER A 329 -33.42 -23.31 4.00
C SER A 329 -31.90 -23.46 4.01
N ARG A 330 -31.24 -22.95 5.07
CA ARG A 330 -29.79 -23.10 5.25
C ARG A 330 -29.37 -24.59 5.24
N GLN A 331 -30.18 -25.46 5.85
CA GLN A 331 -29.88 -26.89 5.92
C GLN A 331 -29.90 -27.54 4.52
N GLU A 332 -30.90 -27.21 3.71
CA GLU A 332 -31.01 -27.72 2.33
C GLU A 332 -29.89 -27.18 1.43
N ALA A 333 -29.49 -25.92 1.62
CA ALA A 333 -28.39 -25.30 0.88
C ALA A 333 -27.04 -25.94 1.25
N VAL A 334 -26.75 -26.11 2.54
CA VAL A 334 -25.52 -26.77 3.03
C VAL A 334 -25.39 -28.20 2.50
N ARG A 335 -26.48 -28.98 2.48
CA ARG A 335 -26.50 -30.35 1.95
C ARG A 335 -26.16 -30.46 0.45
N ARG A 336 -26.26 -29.37 -0.31
CA ARG A 336 -25.89 -29.33 -1.74
C ARG A 336 -24.40 -29.12 -1.98
N ILE A 337 -23.64 -28.84 -0.92
CA ILE A 337 -22.20 -28.60 -0.99
C ILE A 337 -21.45 -29.82 -0.48
N LEU A 338 -20.54 -30.33 -1.30
CA LEU A 338 -19.67 -31.45 -0.97
C LEU A 338 -18.22 -31.01 -1.16
N THR A 339 -17.36 -31.28 -0.19
CA THR A 339 -15.92 -30.96 -0.27
C THR A 339 -15.08 -32.22 -0.19
N VAL A 340 -14.08 -32.34 -1.07
CA VAL A 340 -13.13 -33.46 -1.11
C VAL A 340 -11.75 -32.90 -0.82
N ASP A 341 -11.05 -33.42 0.18
CA ASP A 341 -9.66 -33.04 0.48
C ASP A 341 -8.69 -34.20 0.26
N ARG A 342 -7.44 -34.06 0.70
CA ARG A 342 -6.39 -35.09 0.53
C ARG A 342 -6.75 -36.43 1.17
N LYS A 343 -7.67 -36.45 2.15
CA LYS A 343 -8.15 -37.68 2.80
C LYS A 343 -9.45 -38.21 2.16
N GLY A 344 -9.93 -37.62 1.06
CA GLY A 344 -11.18 -37.99 0.39
C GLY A 344 -12.34 -37.07 0.76
N LEU A 345 -13.58 -37.49 0.48
CA LEU A 345 -14.81 -36.76 0.82
C LEU A 345 -14.85 -36.43 2.31
N VAL A 346 -15.03 -35.15 2.63
CA VAL A 346 -15.14 -34.69 4.01
C VAL A 346 -16.46 -35.17 4.61
N SER A 347 -16.37 -35.92 5.71
CA SER A 347 -17.51 -36.51 6.39
C SER A 347 -17.49 -36.25 7.90
N SER A 348 -18.69 -36.26 8.51
CA SER A 348 -18.88 -35.96 9.93
C SER A 348 -18.32 -37.04 10.87
N ASP A 349 -18.17 -38.27 10.38
CA ASP A 349 -17.60 -39.42 11.08
C ASP A 349 -16.08 -39.54 10.94
N ARG A 350 -15.42 -38.59 10.25
CA ARG A 350 -13.96 -38.57 10.09
C ARG A 350 -13.27 -38.15 11.40
N GLU A 351 -12.33 -38.96 11.87
CA GLU A 351 -11.50 -38.63 13.03
C GLU A 351 -10.55 -37.45 12.75
N GLY A 352 -10.46 -36.52 13.71
CA GLY A 352 -9.57 -35.36 13.64
C GLY A 352 -9.97 -34.32 12.58
N LEU A 353 -11.26 -34.21 12.28
CA LEU A 353 -11.78 -33.18 11.39
C LEU A 353 -11.55 -31.77 11.98
N GLU A 354 -10.97 -30.86 11.20
CA GLU A 354 -10.84 -29.47 11.65
C GLU A 354 -12.21 -28.79 11.76
N ASP A 355 -12.45 -28.04 12.84
CA ASP A 355 -13.75 -27.44 13.18
C ASP A 355 -14.41 -26.66 12.02
N PHE A 356 -13.62 -25.88 11.27
CA PHE A 356 -14.14 -25.07 10.18
C PHE A 356 -14.70 -25.92 9.01
N LYS A 357 -14.31 -27.20 8.89
CA LYS A 357 -14.84 -28.13 7.86
C LYS A 357 -16.16 -28.77 8.27
N ALA A 358 -16.52 -28.74 9.55
CA ALA A 358 -17.69 -29.43 10.08
C ALA A 358 -18.99 -29.00 9.40
N THR A 359 -19.11 -27.71 9.04
CA THR A 359 -20.29 -27.13 8.39
C THR A 359 -20.68 -27.86 7.11
N PHE A 360 -19.72 -28.31 6.30
CA PHE A 360 -19.96 -28.97 4.99
C PHE A 360 -19.62 -30.46 5.00
N ALA A 361 -19.36 -31.02 6.17
CA ALA A 361 -19.07 -32.43 6.33
C ALA A 361 -20.32 -33.26 6.03
N GLN A 362 -20.17 -34.25 5.14
CA GLN A 362 -21.27 -35.12 4.74
C GLN A 362 -21.60 -36.13 5.84
N ASP A 363 -22.90 -36.26 6.13
CA ASP A 363 -23.37 -37.34 6.99
C ASP A 363 -23.18 -38.70 6.30
N ARG A 364 -23.00 -39.76 7.10
CA ARG A 364 -22.90 -41.12 6.59
C ARG A 364 -24.22 -41.59 5.94
N THR A 365 -25.36 -41.15 6.45
CA THR A 365 -26.67 -41.53 5.89
C THR A 365 -26.90 -40.97 4.50
N GLU A 366 -26.36 -39.79 4.19
CA GLU A 366 -26.51 -39.10 2.89
C GLU A 366 -25.74 -39.81 1.75
N ARG A 367 -24.83 -40.72 2.11
CA ARG A 367 -24.02 -41.52 1.17
C ARG A 367 -24.36 -43.01 1.19
N GLU A 368 -25.49 -43.39 1.78
CA GLU A 368 -25.98 -44.77 1.69
C GLU A 368 -26.24 -45.17 0.23
N GLY A 369 -25.77 -46.36 -0.15
CA GLY A 369 -25.90 -46.90 -1.50
C GLY A 369 -24.90 -46.36 -2.53
N TRP A 370 -23.97 -45.48 -2.14
CA TRP A 370 -22.88 -45.06 -3.02
C TRP A 370 -21.96 -46.25 -3.32
N LYS A 371 -21.55 -46.37 -4.58
CA LYS A 371 -20.59 -47.39 -5.01
C LYS A 371 -19.19 -46.80 -4.93
N VAL A 372 -18.44 -47.22 -3.90
CA VAL A 372 -17.08 -46.75 -3.59
C VAL A 372 -16.17 -47.94 -3.29
N GLN A 373 -14.88 -47.80 -3.57
CA GLN A 373 -13.87 -48.83 -3.28
C GLN A 373 -13.52 -48.88 -1.80
N ASP A 374 -13.36 -47.70 -1.19
CA ASP A 374 -13.02 -47.52 0.22
C ASP A 374 -13.98 -46.49 0.86
N PRO A 375 -14.89 -46.91 1.76
CA PRO A 375 -15.81 -46.01 2.45
C PRO A 375 -15.13 -44.93 3.30
N ASP A 376 -13.90 -45.17 3.76
CA ASP A 376 -13.11 -44.23 4.57
C ASP A 376 -12.27 -43.28 3.70
N HIS A 377 -12.13 -43.59 2.40
CA HIS A 377 -11.40 -42.78 1.42
C HIS A 377 -12.16 -42.65 0.10
N ILE A 378 -13.29 -41.95 0.12
CA ILE A 378 -14.07 -41.67 -1.09
C ILE A 378 -13.36 -40.62 -1.94
N THR A 379 -12.95 -41.00 -3.14
CA THR A 379 -12.20 -40.14 -4.06
C THR A 379 -13.06 -39.05 -4.71
N LEU A 380 -12.42 -38.07 -5.37
CA LEU A 380 -13.13 -37.05 -6.16
C LEU A 380 -13.94 -37.68 -7.30
N GLU A 381 -13.36 -38.65 -8.02
CA GLU A 381 -14.03 -39.35 -9.12
C GLU A 381 -15.29 -40.07 -8.63
N GLU A 382 -15.17 -40.84 -7.54
CA GLU A 382 -16.32 -41.52 -6.92
C GLU A 382 -17.38 -40.54 -6.42
N THR A 383 -16.95 -39.42 -5.83
CA THR A 383 -17.86 -38.35 -5.38
C THR A 383 -18.64 -37.78 -6.56
N VAL A 384 -17.99 -37.45 -7.68
CA VAL A 384 -18.66 -36.91 -8.87
C VAL A 384 -19.62 -37.94 -9.48
N ILE A 385 -19.21 -39.20 -9.59
CA ILE A 385 -20.04 -40.29 -10.15
C ILE A 385 -21.30 -40.51 -9.31
N ASN A 386 -21.17 -40.54 -7.98
CA ASN A 386 -22.28 -40.86 -7.08
C ASN A 386 -23.17 -39.63 -6.79
N ALA A 387 -22.56 -38.49 -6.47
CA ALA A 387 -23.30 -37.28 -6.09
C ALA A 387 -23.98 -36.61 -7.29
N LYS A 388 -23.43 -36.81 -8.52
CA LYS A 388 -23.93 -36.21 -9.77
C LYS A 388 -24.06 -34.69 -9.69
N PRO A 389 -22.96 -33.96 -9.38
CA PRO A 389 -23.02 -32.51 -9.23
C PRO A 389 -23.23 -31.80 -10.57
N THR A 390 -23.78 -30.59 -10.51
CA THR A 390 -23.92 -29.68 -11.66
C THR A 390 -22.70 -28.77 -11.81
N ILE A 391 -22.01 -28.50 -10.69
CA ILE A 391 -20.86 -27.60 -10.62
C ILE A 391 -19.68 -28.33 -9.94
N LEU A 392 -18.50 -28.23 -10.54
CA LEU A 392 -17.24 -28.72 -10.01
C LEU A 392 -16.23 -27.56 -9.86
N ILE A 393 -15.72 -27.32 -8.65
CA ILE A 393 -14.82 -26.19 -8.35
C ILE A 393 -13.50 -26.71 -7.74
N GLY A 394 -12.37 -26.26 -8.29
CA GLY A 394 -11.03 -26.66 -7.87
C GLY A 394 -10.34 -25.56 -7.09
N THR A 395 -9.89 -25.87 -5.88
CA THR A 395 -9.14 -24.95 -4.99
C THR A 395 -7.99 -25.66 -4.26
N SER A 396 -7.51 -26.76 -4.86
CA SER A 396 -6.61 -27.74 -4.24
C SER A 396 -5.12 -27.44 -4.44
N GLY A 397 -4.78 -26.65 -5.48
CA GLY A 397 -3.41 -26.46 -5.95
C GLY A 397 -2.77 -27.71 -6.55
N THR A 398 -3.58 -28.71 -6.96
CA THR A 398 -3.10 -30.03 -7.41
C THR A 398 -3.35 -30.22 -8.91
N PRO A 399 -2.30 -30.15 -9.75
CA PRO A 399 -2.42 -30.36 -11.19
C PRO A 399 -2.98 -31.72 -11.57
N GLY A 400 -3.86 -31.74 -12.57
CA GLY A 400 -4.44 -32.98 -13.12
C GLY A 400 -5.49 -33.65 -12.24
N LEU A 401 -5.88 -33.03 -11.11
CA LEU A 401 -6.89 -33.58 -10.22
C LEU A 401 -8.26 -33.69 -10.89
N PHE A 402 -8.59 -32.78 -11.80
CA PHE A 402 -9.74 -32.90 -12.70
C PHE A 402 -9.34 -33.73 -13.91
N SER A 403 -9.22 -35.05 -13.72
CA SER A 403 -8.84 -35.99 -14.76
C SER A 403 -9.89 -36.11 -15.88
N GLU A 404 -9.52 -36.72 -17.01
CA GLU A 404 -10.46 -37.01 -18.10
C GLU A 404 -11.71 -37.75 -17.61
N LYS A 405 -11.54 -38.73 -16.71
CA LYS A 405 -12.67 -39.49 -16.14
C LYS A 405 -13.62 -38.59 -15.36
N VAL A 406 -13.08 -37.67 -14.55
CA VAL A 406 -13.86 -36.71 -13.77
C VAL A 406 -14.63 -35.76 -14.69
N VAL A 407 -13.97 -35.18 -15.69
CA VAL A 407 -14.60 -34.24 -16.64
C VAL A 407 -15.67 -34.95 -17.48
N ARG A 408 -15.40 -36.17 -17.97
CA ARG A 408 -16.40 -36.97 -18.69
C ARG A 408 -17.57 -37.37 -17.80
N ALA A 409 -17.34 -37.66 -16.52
CA ALA A 409 -18.41 -37.93 -15.56
C ALA A 409 -19.32 -36.70 -15.37
N MET A 410 -18.74 -35.50 -15.24
CA MET A 410 -19.50 -34.24 -15.23
C MET A 410 -20.32 -34.07 -16.52
N ALA A 411 -19.69 -34.30 -17.67
CA ALA A 411 -20.30 -34.11 -18.99
C ALA A 411 -21.37 -35.17 -19.35
N LYS A 412 -21.38 -36.32 -18.66
CA LYS A 412 -22.40 -37.38 -18.81
C LYS A 412 -23.70 -37.04 -18.08
N VAL A 413 -23.61 -36.34 -16.95
CA VAL A 413 -24.76 -35.97 -16.12
C VAL A 413 -25.35 -34.64 -16.55
N ASN A 414 -24.51 -33.73 -17.03
CA ASN A 414 -24.89 -32.36 -17.36
C ASN A 414 -24.74 -32.10 -18.85
N GLU A 415 -25.76 -31.51 -19.48
CA GLU A 415 -25.69 -31.07 -20.87
C GLU A 415 -24.58 -30.03 -21.06
N ARG A 416 -24.48 -29.09 -20.11
CA ARG A 416 -23.47 -28.01 -20.06
C ARG A 416 -22.78 -28.04 -18.69
N PRO A 417 -21.77 -28.89 -18.47
CA PRO A 417 -21.13 -29.01 -17.16
C PRO A 417 -20.38 -27.71 -16.79
N ILE A 418 -20.53 -27.24 -15.56
CA ILE A 418 -19.79 -26.08 -15.05
C ILE A 418 -18.56 -26.59 -14.30
N ILE A 419 -17.36 -26.25 -14.78
CA ILE A 419 -16.09 -26.72 -14.21
C ILE A 419 -15.14 -25.55 -14.05
N PHE A 420 -14.82 -25.18 -12.81
CA PHE A 420 -13.99 -24.02 -12.47
C PHE A 420 -12.70 -24.47 -11.78
N PRO A 421 -11.58 -24.69 -12.50
CA PRO A 421 -10.29 -24.96 -11.89
C PRO A 421 -9.61 -23.63 -11.48
N LEU A 422 -9.71 -23.27 -10.20
CA LEU A 422 -9.37 -21.92 -9.71
C LEU A 422 -7.96 -21.82 -9.12
N SER A 423 -7.20 -22.90 -9.07
CA SER A 423 -5.86 -22.87 -8.47
C SER A 423 -4.86 -22.05 -9.28
N ASN A 424 -4.03 -21.30 -8.56
CA ASN A 424 -2.99 -20.42 -9.10
C ASN A 424 -1.59 -20.89 -8.71
N PRO A 425 -0.54 -20.60 -9.51
CA PRO A 425 -0.58 -20.07 -10.88
C PRO A 425 -1.08 -21.12 -11.91
N THR A 426 -0.98 -20.85 -13.22
CA THR A 426 -1.40 -21.76 -14.30
C THR A 426 -0.84 -23.18 -14.16
N SER A 427 0.38 -23.34 -13.64
CA SER A 427 1.01 -24.65 -13.39
C SER A 427 0.39 -25.45 -12.24
N LYS A 428 -0.53 -24.84 -11.47
CA LYS A 428 -1.24 -25.45 -10.34
C LYS A 428 -2.73 -25.67 -10.60
N THR A 429 -3.23 -25.31 -11.79
CA THR A 429 -4.64 -25.52 -12.18
C THR A 429 -5.02 -27.01 -12.11
N GLU A 430 -6.21 -27.33 -11.59
CA GLU A 430 -6.69 -28.71 -11.50
C GLU A 430 -6.83 -29.40 -12.86
N CYS A 431 -7.16 -28.61 -13.89
CA CYS A 431 -7.21 -29.03 -15.29
C CYS A 431 -7.04 -27.80 -16.20
N THR A 432 -6.44 -28.01 -17.36
CA THR A 432 -6.29 -26.93 -18.33
C THR A 432 -7.62 -26.70 -19.06
N PRO A 433 -7.94 -25.47 -19.50
CA PRO A 433 -9.16 -25.24 -20.26
C PRO A 433 -9.22 -26.06 -21.56
N LYS A 434 -8.07 -26.31 -22.18
CA LYS A 434 -7.96 -27.16 -23.37
C LYS A 434 -8.49 -28.57 -23.12
N ASP A 435 -8.04 -29.17 -22.02
CA ASP A 435 -8.44 -30.54 -21.65
C ASP A 435 -9.92 -30.59 -21.23
N ALA A 436 -10.38 -29.61 -20.44
CA ALA A 436 -11.78 -29.53 -20.05
C ALA A 436 -12.73 -29.40 -21.28
N ILE A 437 -12.35 -28.58 -22.27
CA ILE A 437 -13.08 -28.42 -23.54
C ILE A 437 -13.08 -29.73 -24.32
N LEU A 438 -11.91 -30.35 -24.50
CA LEU A 438 -11.77 -31.60 -25.24
C LEU A 438 -12.58 -32.74 -24.62
N TRP A 439 -12.43 -32.97 -23.32
CA TRP A 439 -13.07 -34.10 -22.63
C TRP A 439 -14.58 -33.92 -22.41
N SER A 440 -15.08 -32.68 -22.55
CA SER A 440 -16.51 -32.36 -22.53
C SER A 440 -17.13 -32.19 -23.92
N GLU A 441 -16.37 -32.41 -25.00
CA GLU A 441 -16.81 -32.23 -26.39
C GLU A 441 -17.31 -30.78 -26.63
N GLY A 442 -16.60 -29.79 -26.11
CA GLY A 442 -16.92 -28.37 -26.26
C GLY A 442 -18.11 -27.87 -25.41
N ARG A 443 -18.72 -28.73 -24.58
CA ARG A 443 -19.93 -28.37 -23.82
C ARG A 443 -19.66 -27.69 -22.49
N VAL A 444 -18.45 -27.77 -21.95
CA VAL A 444 -18.09 -27.18 -20.65
C VAL A 444 -18.31 -25.66 -20.61
N ILE A 445 -18.76 -25.19 -19.45
CA ILE A 445 -18.69 -23.78 -19.07
C ILE A 445 -17.55 -23.66 -18.06
N ILE A 446 -16.53 -22.86 -18.39
CA ILE A 446 -15.27 -22.83 -17.66
C ILE A 446 -14.84 -21.40 -17.29
N ALA A 447 -14.36 -21.25 -16.07
CA ALA A 447 -13.59 -20.11 -15.59
C ALA A 447 -12.38 -20.61 -14.79
N THR A 448 -11.25 -19.92 -14.89
CA THR A 448 -10.00 -20.30 -14.24
C THR A 448 -9.55 -19.26 -13.23
N GLY A 449 -8.65 -19.62 -12.30
CA GLY A 449 -8.03 -18.65 -11.40
C GLY A 449 -6.97 -17.80 -12.10
N SER A 450 -6.15 -18.44 -12.93
CA SER A 450 -5.09 -17.80 -13.72
C SER A 450 -5.53 -17.52 -15.16
N PRO A 451 -4.93 -16.54 -15.85
CA PRO A 451 -5.27 -16.25 -17.24
C PRO A 451 -4.82 -17.38 -18.19
N PHE A 452 -5.62 -17.63 -19.23
CA PHE A 452 -5.29 -18.53 -20.34
C PHE A 452 -5.65 -17.85 -21.67
N GLU A 453 -4.83 -18.10 -22.69
CA GLU A 453 -5.13 -17.66 -24.05
C GLU A 453 -6.43 -18.29 -24.57
N PRO A 454 -7.15 -17.59 -25.48
CA PRO A 454 -8.31 -18.17 -26.14
C PRO A 454 -7.98 -19.48 -26.86
N ILE A 455 -8.91 -20.43 -26.85
CA ILE A 455 -8.72 -21.78 -27.41
C ILE A 455 -9.67 -22.00 -28.58
N ASP A 456 -9.12 -22.40 -29.73
CA ASP A 456 -9.91 -22.83 -30.88
C ASP A 456 -10.24 -24.32 -30.79
N PHE A 457 -11.52 -24.67 -30.86
CA PHE A 457 -12.02 -26.04 -30.85
C PHE A 457 -13.24 -26.16 -31.78
N GLU A 458 -13.16 -27.08 -32.75
CA GLU A 458 -14.23 -27.37 -33.73
C GLU A 458 -14.81 -26.13 -34.44
N GLY A 459 -13.94 -25.19 -34.83
CA GLY A 459 -14.34 -23.96 -35.53
C GLY A 459 -14.94 -22.88 -34.64
N ARG A 460 -14.98 -23.09 -33.31
CA ARG A 460 -15.36 -22.09 -32.31
C ARG A 460 -14.15 -21.65 -31.49
N ARG A 461 -14.03 -20.35 -31.27
CA ARG A 461 -13.03 -19.76 -30.37
C ARG A 461 -13.62 -19.56 -28.98
N TYR A 462 -13.02 -20.18 -27.97
CA TYR A 462 -13.42 -20.10 -26.56
C TYR A 462 -12.56 -19.05 -25.86
N LYS A 463 -13.19 -17.95 -25.41
CA LYS A 463 -12.56 -17.02 -24.46
C LYS A 463 -12.62 -17.63 -23.06
N ILE A 464 -11.48 -17.77 -22.40
CA ILE A 464 -11.43 -18.35 -21.05
C ILE A 464 -11.59 -17.23 -20.03
N GLY A 465 -12.69 -17.25 -19.28
CA GLY A 465 -12.92 -16.30 -18.20
C GLY A 465 -11.96 -16.52 -17.04
N GLN A 466 -11.47 -15.43 -16.44
CA GLN A 466 -10.65 -15.48 -15.23
C GLN A 466 -11.47 -15.03 -14.02
N CYS A 467 -11.54 -15.86 -12.98
CA CYS A 467 -12.03 -15.48 -11.65
C CYS A 467 -11.01 -14.59 -10.95
N ASN A 468 -10.80 -13.38 -11.48
CA ASN A 468 -9.84 -12.43 -10.96
C ASN A 468 -10.48 -11.54 -9.88
N ASN A 469 -9.99 -11.63 -8.64
CA ASN A 469 -10.49 -10.82 -7.52
C ASN A 469 -10.40 -9.30 -7.78
N ALA A 470 -9.56 -8.84 -8.73
CA ALA A 470 -9.47 -7.44 -9.13
C ALA A 470 -10.80 -6.84 -9.62
N TYR A 471 -11.76 -7.67 -10.06
CA TYR A 471 -13.11 -7.18 -10.36
C TYR A 471 -13.91 -6.83 -9.10
N ILE A 472 -13.61 -7.43 -7.94
CA ILE A 472 -14.45 -7.37 -6.74
C ILE A 472 -13.91 -6.37 -5.73
N PHE A 473 -12.72 -6.65 -5.16
CA PHE A 473 -12.24 -5.91 -4.00
C PHE A 473 -12.15 -4.39 -4.23
N PRO A 474 -11.75 -3.88 -5.42
CA PRO A 474 -11.68 -2.45 -5.65
C PRO A 474 -13.04 -1.77 -5.49
N GLY A 475 -14.08 -2.35 -6.12
CA GLY A 475 -15.44 -1.84 -6.04
C GLY A 475 -16.02 -1.92 -4.62
N ILE A 476 -15.77 -3.03 -3.91
CA ILE A 476 -16.19 -3.17 -2.51
C ILE A 476 -15.53 -2.09 -1.65
N GLY A 477 -14.21 -1.93 -1.73
CA GLY A 477 -13.50 -0.89 -0.97
C GLY A 477 -14.05 0.51 -1.26
N LEU A 478 -14.25 0.86 -2.53
CA LEU A 478 -14.83 2.15 -2.89
C LEU A 478 -16.25 2.35 -2.31
N GLY A 479 -17.09 1.32 -2.39
CA GLY A 479 -18.44 1.35 -1.83
C GLY A 479 -18.46 1.52 -0.31
N LEU A 480 -17.57 0.81 0.39
CA LEU A 480 -17.40 0.93 1.84
C LEU A 480 -16.91 2.32 2.27
N ILE A 481 -15.96 2.91 1.52
CA ILE A 481 -15.45 4.27 1.76
C ILE A 481 -16.59 5.28 1.62
N VAL A 482 -17.30 5.26 0.48
CA VAL A 482 -18.35 6.25 0.20
C VAL A 482 -19.52 6.10 1.17
N SER A 483 -19.90 4.87 1.50
CA SER A 483 -20.95 4.61 2.51
C SER A 483 -20.52 4.83 3.96
N ARG A 484 -19.23 5.08 4.22
CA ARG A 484 -18.66 5.18 5.58
C ARG A 484 -19.03 3.97 6.43
N SER A 485 -19.00 2.79 5.82
CA SER A 485 -19.40 1.54 6.44
C SER A 485 -18.51 1.21 7.64
N ARG A 486 -19.13 0.70 8.71
CA ARG A 486 -18.43 0.34 9.96
C ARG A 486 -18.01 -1.13 10.03
N ARG A 487 -18.60 -1.98 9.19
CA ARG A 487 -18.41 -3.43 9.11
C ARG A 487 -18.63 -3.90 7.67
N VAL A 488 -18.25 -5.14 7.39
CA VAL A 488 -18.52 -5.80 6.10
C VAL A 488 -19.33 -7.07 6.34
N SER A 489 -20.54 -7.15 5.77
CA SER A 489 -21.40 -8.33 5.85
C SER A 489 -21.13 -9.29 4.67
N ASP A 490 -21.54 -10.55 4.80
CA ASP A 490 -21.45 -11.50 3.68
C ASP A 490 -22.43 -11.16 2.54
N ALA A 491 -23.55 -10.48 2.86
CA ALA A 491 -24.51 -10.00 1.88
C ALA A 491 -23.90 -8.99 0.91
N ILE A 492 -22.95 -8.15 1.37
CA ILE A 492 -22.21 -7.22 0.50
C ILE A 492 -21.47 -7.97 -0.61
N PHE A 493 -20.83 -9.10 -0.31
CA PHE A 493 -20.11 -9.90 -1.30
C PHE A 493 -21.06 -10.56 -2.32
N LEU A 494 -22.26 -10.96 -1.90
CA LEU A 494 -23.28 -11.48 -2.83
C LEU A 494 -23.84 -10.35 -3.71
N ALA A 495 -24.10 -9.18 -3.14
CA ALA A 495 -24.53 -8.00 -3.89
C ALA A 495 -23.49 -7.57 -4.93
N ALA A 496 -22.21 -7.57 -4.56
CA ALA A 496 -21.09 -7.34 -5.48
C ALA A 496 -21.03 -8.38 -6.61
N ALA A 497 -21.17 -9.67 -6.27
CA ALA A 497 -21.15 -10.76 -7.25
C ALA A 497 -22.27 -10.61 -8.29
N LYS A 498 -23.49 -10.30 -7.84
CA LYS A 498 -24.64 -10.03 -8.70
C LYS A 498 -24.43 -8.80 -9.57
N ALA A 499 -23.91 -7.70 -9.00
CA ALA A 499 -23.65 -6.47 -9.74
C ALA A 499 -22.69 -6.72 -10.90
N LEU A 500 -21.62 -7.49 -10.67
CA LEU A 500 -20.68 -7.89 -11.72
C LEU A 500 -21.34 -8.77 -12.77
N ALA A 501 -22.06 -9.82 -12.35
CA ALA A 501 -22.70 -10.76 -13.26
C ALA A 501 -23.76 -10.08 -14.16
N ASN A 502 -24.41 -9.02 -13.68
CA ASN A 502 -25.38 -8.24 -14.44
C ASN A 502 -24.74 -7.38 -15.55
N LEU A 503 -23.43 -7.10 -15.48
CA LEU A 503 -22.71 -6.35 -16.52
C LEU A 503 -22.23 -7.24 -17.67
N VAL A 504 -22.34 -8.57 -17.53
CA VAL A 504 -22.05 -9.54 -18.58
C VAL A 504 -23.18 -9.52 -19.59
N THR A 505 -22.87 -9.12 -20.82
CA THR A 505 -23.86 -9.00 -21.90
C THR A 505 -24.19 -10.35 -22.52
N GLU A 506 -25.30 -10.45 -23.25
CA GLU A 506 -25.61 -11.66 -24.03
C GLU A 506 -24.54 -11.95 -25.10
N SER A 507 -23.91 -10.89 -25.62
CA SER A 507 -22.77 -11.01 -26.54
C SER A 507 -21.58 -11.71 -25.86
N ASP A 508 -21.25 -11.31 -24.63
CA ASP A 508 -20.19 -11.93 -23.82
C ASP A 508 -20.47 -13.43 -23.61
N LEU A 509 -21.69 -13.76 -23.16
CA LEU A 509 -22.10 -15.14 -22.90
C LEU A 509 -22.08 -16.00 -24.18
N SER A 510 -22.50 -15.44 -25.32
CA SER A 510 -22.47 -16.15 -26.61
C SER A 510 -21.04 -16.52 -27.03
N GLY A 511 -20.08 -15.64 -26.71
CA GLY A 511 -18.64 -15.87 -26.88
C GLY A 511 -18.00 -16.77 -25.80
N GLY A 512 -18.79 -17.24 -24.83
CA GLY A 512 -18.33 -18.08 -23.71
C GLY A 512 -17.69 -17.32 -22.55
N ALA A 513 -17.67 -15.99 -22.59
CA ALA A 513 -17.13 -15.18 -21.50
C ALA A 513 -18.12 -15.11 -20.33
N LEU A 514 -17.61 -15.29 -19.11
CA LEU A 514 -18.40 -15.28 -17.86
C LEU A 514 -18.25 -13.98 -17.06
N PHE A 515 -17.37 -13.10 -17.53
CA PHE A 515 -17.04 -11.81 -16.92
C PHE A 515 -16.95 -10.74 -18.02
N PRO A 516 -17.13 -9.45 -17.69
CA PRO A 516 -16.87 -8.36 -18.62
C PRO A 516 -15.41 -8.32 -19.08
N GLU A 517 -15.12 -7.60 -20.16
CA GLU A 517 -13.74 -7.33 -20.58
C GLU A 517 -13.01 -6.45 -19.57
N LEU A 518 -11.69 -6.65 -19.42
CA LEU A 518 -10.89 -5.98 -18.39
C LEU A 518 -10.84 -4.46 -18.59
N THR A 519 -10.94 -3.98 -19.83
CA THR A 519 -11.06 -2.56 -20.16
C THR A 519 -12.28 -1.88 -19.52
N ARG A 520 -13.31 -2.65 -19.14
CA ARG A 520 -14.52 -2.17 -18.44
C ARG A 520 -14.39 -2.25 -16.91
N ILE A 521 -13.23 -2.55 -16.33
CA ILE A 521 -13.09 -2.80 -14.88
C ILE A 521 -13.49 -1.60 -14.01
N ARG A 522 -13.31 -0.35 -14.48
CA ARG A 522 -13.76 0.86 -13.76
C ARG A 522 -15.29 1.01 -13.76
N GLU A 523 -15.95 0.59 -14.84
CA GLU A 523 -17.42 0.49 -14.88
C GLU A 523 -17.91 -0.60 -13.91
N CYS A 524 -17.24 -1.75 -13.89
CA CYS A 524 -17.54 -2.85 -12.98
C CYS A 524 -17.39 -2.41 -11.51
N SER A 525 -16.27 -1.76 -11.19
CA SER A 525 -16.00 -1.26 -9.84
C SER A 525 -17.02 -0.21 -9.41
N HIS A 526 -17.48 0.66 -10.31
CA HIS A 526 -18.55 1.63 -10.04
C HIS A 526 -19.87 0.94 -9.70
N ALA A 527 -20.29 -0.05 -10.49
CA ALA A 527 -21.51 -0.80 -10.25
C ALA A 527 -21.47 -1.58 -8.92
N ILE A 528 -20.33 -2.23 -8.64
CA ILE A 528 -20.10 -2.96 -7.39
C ILE A 528 -20.09 -2.01 -6.19
N ALA A 529 -19.47 -0.84 -6.32
CA ALA A 529 -19.45 0.15 -5.25
C ALA A 529 -20.87 0.67 -4.92
N CYS A 530 -21.70 0.88 -5.95
CA CYS A 530 -23.11 1.23 -5.75
C CYS A 530 -23.89 0.09 -5.07
N ALA A 531 -23.70 -1.16 -5.50
CA ALA A 531 -24.35 -2.31 -4.88
C ALA A 531 -23.90 -2.52 -3.42
N THR A 532 -22.61 -2.33 -3.15
CA THR A 532 -22.02 -2.39 -1.81
C THR A 532 -22.64 -1.35 -0.89
N ALA A 533 -22.71 -0.09 -1.32
CA ALA A 533 -23.29 0.98 -0.52
C ALA A 533 -24.79 0.75 -0.25
N ARG A 534 -25.55 0.27 -1.25
CA ARG A 534 -26.96 -0.12 -1.06
C ARG A 534 -27.12 -1.24 -0.05
N GLN A 535 -26.32 -2.29 -0.18
CA GLN A 535 -26.39 -3.42 0.74
C GLN A 535 -25.98 -3.03 2.16
N ALA A 536 -24.97 -2.16 2.31
CA ALA A 536 -24.58 -1.64 3.62
C ALA A 536 -25.72 -0.86 4.30
N VAL A 537 -26.53 -0.11 3.54
CA VAL A 537 -27.73 0.55 4.09
C VAL A 537 -28.81 -0.48 4.47
N LEU A 538 -29.06 -1.46 3.60
CA LEU A 538 -30.03 -2.54 3.88
C LEU A 538 -29.68 -3.34 5.14
N ASP A 539 -28.39 -3.56 5.38
CA ASP A 539 -27.88 -4.27 6.55
C ASP A 539 -27.83 -3.40 7.82
N GLY A 540 -28.21 -2.12 7.73
CA GLY A 540 -28.13 -1.15 8.84
C GLY A 540 -26.69 -0.77 9.23
N ILE A 541 -25.72 -0.98 8.33
CA ILE A 541 -24.29 -0.68 8.53
C ILE A 541 -23.96 0.77 8.13
N ALA A 542 -24.70 1.34 7.18
CA ALA A 542 -24.55 2.70 6.67
C ALA A 542 -25.85 3.50 6.75
N ASN A 543 -25.75 4.83 6.76
CA ASN A 543 -26.91 5.73 6.82
C ASN A 543 -27.63 5.84 5.47
N ASN A 544 -28.98 5.91 5.50
CA ASN A 544 -29.80 5.98 4.29
C ASN A 544 -29.51 7.21 3.39
N GLU A 545 -29.07 8.33 3.96
CA GLU A 545 -28.69 9.57 3.23
C GLU A 545 -27.58 9.36 2.19
N ILE A 546 -26.80 8.27 2.28
CA ILE A 546 -25.81 7.99 1.24
C ILE A 546 -26.45 7.64 -0.10
N LEU A 547 -27.69 7.12 -0.09
CA LEU A 547 -28.39 6.67 -1.30
C LEU A 547 -28.79 7.84 -2.22
N ASP A 548 -28.90 9.06 -1.69
CA ASP A 548 -29.18 10.25 -2.49
C ASP A 548 -28.04 10.49 -3.49
N ASP A 549 -28.34 10.53 -4.79
CA ASP A 549 -27.35 10.69 -5.87
C ASP A 549 -26.15 9.71 -5.76
N LEU A 550 -26.38 8.48 -5.28
CA LEU A 550 -25.31 7.51 -4.97
C LEU A 550 -24.35 7.31 -6.14
N GLU A 551 -24.85 7.04 -7.35
CA GLU A 551 -24.03 6.79 -8.53
C GLU A 551 -23.09 7.96 -8.83
N LYS A 552 -23.59 9.18 -8.65
CA LYS A 552 -22.83 10.41 -8.86
C LYS A 552 -21.79 10.60 -7.76
N LYS A 553 -22.15 10.37 -6.49
CA LYS A 553 -21.21 10.41 -5.35
C LYS A 553 -20.06 9.42 -5.54
N ILE A 554 -20.36 8.18 -5.93
CA ILE A 554 -19.38 7.14 -6.22
C ILE A 554 -18.48 7.58 -7.38
N LYS A 555 -19.07 8.05 -8.49
CA LYS A 555 -18.30 8.51 -9.66
C LYS A 555 -17.38 9.68 -9.32
N GLN A 556 -17.81 10.61 -8.48
CA GLN A 556 -17.01 11.74 -8.01
C GLN A 556 -15.88 11.34 -7.05
N ALA A 557 -16.05 10.23 -6.32
CA ALA A 557 -15.03 9.67 -5.43
C ALA A 557 -13.94 8.90 -6.20
N MET A 558 -14.20 8.47 -7.44
CA MET A 558 -13.21 7.83 -8.30
C MET A 558 -12.17 8.86 -8.75
N TRP A 559 -10.95 8.72 -8.22
CA TRP A 559 -9.77 9.46 -8.60
C TRP A 559 -9.34 9.13 -10.03
N GLU A 560 -8.93 10.18 -10.76
CA GLU A 560 -8.39 10.10 -12.11
C GLU A 560 -6.90 10.50 -12.10
N PRO A 561 -6.03 9.79 -12.86
CA PRO A 561 -4.60 10.05 -12.89
C PRO A 561 -4.25 11.26 -13.76
N GLU A 562 -4.65 12.43 -13.29
CA GLU A 562 -4.40 13.72 -13.93
C GLU A 562 -3.57 14.64 -13.03
N TYR A 563 -2.70 15.44 -13.65
CA TYR A 563 -1.94 16.45 -12.94
C TYR A 563 -2.84 17.63 -12.55
N LEU A 564 -3.15 17.76 -11.27
CA LEU A 564 -3.75 18.98 -10.71
C LEU A 564 -2.66 20.04 -10.51
N PRO A 565 -2.91 21.33 -10.77
CA PRO A 565 -1.99 22.42 -10.41
C PRO A 565 -1.51 22.32 -8.96
N LEU A 566 -0.22 22.56 -8.71
CA LEU A 566 0.29 22.67 -7.35
C LEU A 566 0.39 24.15 -6.98
N ARG A 567 -0.06 24.49 -5.77
CA ARG A 567 0.06 25.83 -5.21
C ARG A 567 0.70 25.76 -3.84
N TYR A 568 1.73 26.57 -3.63
CA TYR A 568 2.33 26.69 -2.31
C TYR A 568 1.41 27.46 -1.38
N GLU A 569 1.18 26.93 -0.19
CA GLU A 569 0.47 27.64 0.87
C GLU A 569 1.33 27.63 2.14
N SER A 570 1.61 28.80 2.69
CA SER A 570 2.24 28.92 4.00
C SER A 570 1.22 28.58 5.09
N GLY A 571 1.19 27.32 5.52
CA GLY A 571 0.48 26.92 6.73
C GLY A 571 1.27 27.26 8.00
N PRO A 572 0.62 27.43 9.17
CA PRO A 572 1.34 27.45 10.44
C PRO A 572 2.08 26.11 10.60
N VAL A 573 3.37 26.17 10.94
CA VAL A 573 4.15 24.98 11.29
C VAL A 573 3.58 24.44 12.60
N VAL A 574 2.70 23.44 12.53
CA VAL A 574 2.22 22.74 13.71
C VAL A 574 3.32 21.78 14.15
N TYR A 575 4.18 22.23 15.07
CA TYR A 575 4.93 21.29 15.90
C TYR A 575 3.90 20.52 16.73
N ARG A 576 3.66 19.24 16.39
CA ARG A 576 2.96 18.34 17.32
C ARG A 576 3.89 18.13 18.50
N GLU A 577 3.60 18.77 19.64
CA GLU A 577 4.12 18.32 20.93
C GLU A 577 3.60 16.90 21.17
N VAL A 578 4.39 15.91 20.79
CA VAL A 578 4.22 14.55 21.30
C VAL A 578 4.71 14.59 22.74
N ALA A 579 3.78 14.70 23.69
CA ALA A 579 4.08 14.46 25.09
C ALA A 579 4.69 13.05 25.20
N ARG A 580 6.02 12.99 25.37
CA ARG A 580 6.72 11.73 25.65
C ARG A 580 6.30 11.30 27.06
N PRO A 581 5.80 10.06 27.28
CA PRO A 581 5.77 9.53 28.63
C PRO A 581 7.22 9.38 29.12
N PRO A 582 7.52 9.66 30.40
CA PRO A 582 8.86 9.55 30.91
C PRO A 582 9.34 8.09 30.83
N LEU A 583 10.52 7.88 30.23
CA LEU A 583 11.26 6.64 30.39
C LEU A 583 11.49 6.37 31.89
N PRO A 584 11.37 5.13 32.39
CA PRO A 584 11.58 4.83 33.79
C PRO A 584 13.07 4.90 34.12
N ILE A 585 13.57 6.10 34.40
CA ILE A 585 14.89 6.29 34.99
C ILE A 585 14.72 6.27 36.50
N ARG A 586 15.25 5.21 37.12
CA ARG A 586 15.35 5.05 38.56
C ARG A 586 16.44 6.00 39.07
N ILE A 587 16.08 7.13 39.67
CA ILE A 587 17.05 7.97 40.40
C ILE A 587 16.50 8.38 41.76
N LYS A 588 17.22 8.00 42.82
CA LYS A 588 17.18 8.66 44.13
C LYS A 588 17.94 9.99 44.03
N GLY A 589 17.36 11.09 44.50
CA GLY A 589 18.13 12.29 44.83
C GLY A 589 17.39 13.61 44.63
N GLN A 590 17.17 14.29 45.75
CA GLN A 590 16.50 15.58 46.01
C GLN A 590 16.84 16.80 45.11
N ALA A 591 15.76 17.47 44.69
CA ALA A 591 15.45 18.92 44.70
C ALA A 591 16.55 20.02 44.71
N SER A 592 16.47 20.91 43.70
CA SER A 592 16.43 22.38 43.86
C SER A 592 15.88 23.05 42.59
N GLY A 593 15.07 24.09 42.74
CA GLY A 593 14.35 24.75 41.63
C GLY A 593 15.17 25.81 40.89
N ALA A 594 15.35 25.57 39.58
CA ALA A 594 15.62 26.49 38.48
C ALA A 594 15.20 25.75 37.18
N ASP A 595 14.83 26.45 36.11
CA ASP A 595 14.48 25.80 34.83
C ASP A 595 15.73 25.08 34.28
N PRO A 596 15.72 23.73 34.16
CA PRO A 596 16.89 22.95 33.73
C PRO A 596 17.43 23.36 32.36
N THR A 597 16.63 24.06 31.56
CA THR A 597 16.99 24.51 30.21
C THR A 597 17.88 25.76 30.27
N THR A 598 17.63 26.67 31.20
CA THR A 598 18.37 27.93 31.33
C THR A 598 19.78 27.70 31.91
N ASP A 599 19.91 26.83 32.91
CA ASP A 599 21.21 26.48 33.49
C ASP A 599 22.13 25.81 32.46
N ARG A 600 21.57 24.95 31.59
CA ARG A 600 22.33 24.26 30.52
C ARG A 600 22.82 25.19 29.41
N ILE A 601 22.04 26.21 29.06
CA ILE A 601 22.45 27.21 28.06
C ILE A 601 23.61 28.04 28.59
N LEU A 602 23.57 28.40 29.88
CA LEU A 602 24.63 29.15 30.54
C LEU A 602 25.93 28.33 30.61
N GLU A 603 25.84 27.05 31.03
CA GLU A 603 26.98 26.12 31.06
C GLU A 603 27.62 25.93 29.67
N MET A 604 26.82 25.81 28.62
CA MET A 604 27.32 25.69 27.24
C MET A 604 28.00 26.96 26.74
N THR A 605 27.42 28.13 27.06
CA THR A 605 27.98 29.42 26.65
C THR A 605 29.32 29.66 27.33
N ASP A 606 29.42 29.36 28.63
CA ASP A 606 30.67 29.44 29.38
C ASP A 606 31.73 28.50 28.82
N PHE A 607 31.34 27.26 28.48
CA PHE A 607 32.22 26.30 27.82
C PHE A 607 32.76 26.79 26.47
N LEU A 608 31.91 27.33 25.60
CA LEU A 608 32.34 27.89 24.31
C LEU A 608 33.22 29.14 24.51
N ARG A 609 32.96 29.93 25.55
CA ARG A 609 33.78 31.10 25.91
C ARG A 609 35.19 30.66 26.32
N GLU A 610 35.32 29.62 27.15
CA GLU A 610 36.62 29.01 27.49
C GLU A 610 37.36 28.46 26.27
N LYS A 611 36.63 28.02 25.24
CA LYS A 611 37.16 27.47 23.99
C LYS A 611 37.34 28.47 22.85
N SER A 612 37.22 29.77 23.12
CA SER A 612 37.25 30.81 22.07
C SER A 612 38.55 30.80 21.25
N ASP A 613 39.70 30.58 21.87
CA ASP A 613 40.99 30.53 21.15
C ASP A 613 41.09 29.32 20.21
N ASP A 614 40.56 28.15 20.64
CA ASP A 614 40.50 26.94 19.83
C ASP A 614 39.53 27.14 18.65
N LEU A 615 38.37 27.74 18.89
CA LEU A 615 37.37 28.07 17.87
C LEU A 615 37.94 29.01 16.80
N LEU A 616 38.60 30.09 17.23
CA LEU A 616 39.18 31.07 16.32
C LEU A 616 40.35 30.49 15.52
N THR A 617 41.12 29.58 16.11
CA THR A 617 42.20 28.88 15.42
C THR A 617 41.66 27.91 14.35
N GLY A 618 40.58 27.18 14.64
CA GLY A 618 39.90 26.35 13.65
C GLY A 618 39.29 27.19 12.51
N ALA A 619 38.51 28.20 12.88
CA ALA A 619 37.81 29.06 11.93
C ALA A 619 38.76 29.84 11.00
N ILE A 620 39.90 30.34 11.52
CA ILE A 620 40.87 31.06 10.67
C ILE A 620 41.58 30.11 9.69
N SER A 621 41.86 28.87 10.10
CA SER A 621 42.43 27.84 9.22
C SER A 621 41.49 27.53 8.07
N ASP A 622 40.19 27.35 8.34
CA ASP A 622 39.22 27.03 7.30
C ASP A 622 38.87 28.24 6.42
N LEU A 623 38.87 29.46 6.98
CA LEU A 623 38.72 30.68 6.20
C LEU A 623 39.89 30.87 5.22
N HIS A 624 41.12 30.56 5.65
CA HIS A 624 42.29 30.61 4.77
C HIS A 624 42.24 29.55 3.67
N ARG A 625 41.67 28.36 3.92
CA ARG A 625 41.47 27.32 2.89
C ARG A 625 40.40 27.70 1.85
N ALA A 626 39.50 28.61 2.18
CA ALA A 626 38.45 29.06 1.28
C ALA A 626 38.95 30.02 0.18
N HIS A 627 40.21 30.49 0.25
CA HIS A 627 40.84 31.35 -0.76
C HIS A 627 39.99 32.57 -1.17
N LEU A 628 39.45 33.27 -0.17
CA LEU A 628 38.59 34.43 -0.37
C LEU A 628 39.44 35.68 -0.63
N GLN A 629 39.26 36.28 -1.80
CA GLN A 629 40.08 37.36 -2.32
C GLN A 629 40.26 38.52 -1.32
N HIS A 630 39.18 39.00 -0.69
CA HIS A 630 39.27 40.17 0.20
C HIS A 630 39.82 39.81 1.58
N TYR A 631 39.57 38.58 2.07
CA TYR A 631 40.13 38.12 3.34
C TYR A 631 41.63 37.80 3.23
N GLU A 632 42.11 37.36 2.06
CA GLU A 632 43.55 37.21 1.79
C GLU A 632 44.24 38.59 1.69
N ALA A 633 43.58 39.57 1.06
CA ALA A 633 44.10 40.92 0.90
C ALA A 633 44.23 41.69 2.23
N ASP A 634 43.27 41.51 3.14
CA ASP A 634 43.28 42.16 4.47
C ASP A 634 44.29 41.54 5.45
N GLY A 635 44.78 40.32 5.14
CA GLY A 635 45.75 39.60 5.95
C GLY A 635 45.15 38.87 7.15
N LEU A 636 45.92 37.89 7.65
CA LEU A 636 45.47 36.92 8.65
C LEU A 636 45.01 37.56 9.97
N GLN A 637 45.66 38.63 10.41
CA GLN A 637 45.34 39.29 11.68
C GLN A 637 43.97 39.98 11.61
N VAL A 638 43.68 40.69 10.51
CA VAL A 638 42.40 41.39 10.32
C VAL A 638 41.26 40.38 10.18
N ALA A 639 41.49 39.28 9.46
CA ALA A 639 40.53 38.19 9.36
C ALA A 639 40.24 37.55 10.74
N LYS A 640 41.27 37.35 11.57
CA LYS A 640 41.11 36.83 12.94
C LYS A 640 40.29 37.78 13.82
N ASP A 641 40.55 39.09 13.75
CA ASP A 641 39.82 40.09 14.55
C ASP A 641 38.32 40.16 14.16
N ARG A 642 38.01 39.98 12.87
CA ARG A 642 36.63 39.90 12.38
C ARG A 642 35.90 38.66 12.88
N LEU A 643 36.56 37.50 12.80
CA LEU A 643 36.03 36.25 13.32
C LEU A 643 35.82 36.31 14.85
N ALA A 644 36.74 36.96 15.58
CA ALA A 644 36.60 37.19 17.01
C ALA A 644 35.38 38.05 17.35
N THR A 645 35.12 39.09 16.54
CA THR A 645 33.94 39.94 16.70
C THR A 645 32.64 39.16 16.45
N LEU A 646 32.60 38.31 15.41
CA LEU A 646 31.45 37.47 15.11
C LEU A 646 31.21 36.42 16.21
N LEU A 647 32.26 35.77 16.69
CA LEU A 647 32.19 34.80 17.78
C LEU A 647 31.66 35.44 19.06
N ASP A 648 32.17 36.61 19.45
CA ASP A 648 31.69 37.35 20.63
C ASP A 648 30.18 37.66 20.53
N ARG A 649 29.72 38.15 19.37
CA ARG A 649 28.28 38.41 19.15
C ARG A 649 27.45 37.14 19.22
N THR A 650 27.97 36.03 18.72
CA THR A 650 27.30 34.73 18.78
C THR A 650 27.17 34.25 20.23
N LEU A 651 28.24 34.35 21.02
CA LEU A 651 28.23 33.98 22.44
C LEU A 651 27.27 34.86 23.25
N VAL A 652 27.24 36.18 23.00
CA VAL A 652 26.27 37.09 23.64
C VAL A 652 24.82 36.70 23.30
N CYS A 653 24.54 36.27 22.07
CA CYS A 653 23.20 35.83 21.69
C CYS A 653 22.81 34.50 22.35
N LEU A 654 23.76 33.57 22.50
CA LEU A 654 23.56 32.33 23.23
C LEU A 654 23.29 32.58 24.72
N GLU A 655 24.06 33.48 25.35
CA GLU A 655 23.92 33.85 26.76
C GLU A 655 22.58 34.54 27.06
N THR A 656 22.17 35.45 26.17
CA THR A 656 20.99 36.31 26.40
C THR A 656 19.70 35.76 25.80
N GLY A 657 19.77 34.70 24.98
CA GLY A 657 18.65 34.15 24.20
C GLY A 657 18.06 35.14 23.18
N ARG A 658 18.79 36.22 22.88
CA ARG A 658 18.34 37.35 22.06
C ARG A 658 19.19 37.46 20.80
N ALA A 659 18.55 37.51 19.63
CA ALA A 659 19.23 37.50 18.34
C ALA A 659 19.67 38.90 17.87
N GLU A 660 19.18 39.96 18.52
CA GLU A 660 19.41 41.36 18.15
C GLU A 660 20.90 41.71 17.95
N PRO A 661 21.85 41.31 18.83
CA PRO A 661 23.27 41.63 18.64
C PRO A 661 23.87 41.09 17.34
N LEU A 662 23.42 39.91 16.89
CA LEU A 662 23.92 39.25 15.69
C LEU A 662 23.23 39.78 14.42
N ILE A 663 21.95 40.14 14.52
CA ILE A 663 21.20 40.84 13.46
C ILE A 663 21.81 42.22 13.20
N ASP A 664 22.09 42.98 14.27
CA ASP A 664 22.76 44.28 14.20
C ASP A 664 24.15 44.18 13.58
N TRP A 665 24.91 43.16 13.96
CA TRP A 665 26.20 42.86 13.36
C TRP A 665 26.04 42.59 11.86
N ALA A 666 25.12 41.72 11.46
CA ALA A 666 24.88 41.38 10.06
C ALA A 666 24.50 42.62 9.23
N GLU A 667 23.63 43.50 9.74
CA GLU A 667 23.27 44.76 9.06
C GLU A 667 24.46 45.68 8.82
N ARG A 668 25.26 45.93 9.87
CA ARG A 668 26.41 46.85 9.80
C ARG A 668 27.50 46.28 8.90
N THR A 669 27.81 44.99 9.08
CA THR A 669 28.80 44.28 8.29
C THR A 669 28.39 44.19 6.83
N SER A 670 27.11 43.97 6.51
CA SER A 670 26.63 44.02 5.12
C SER A 670 26.95 45.35 4.45
N ARG A 671 26.64 46.48 5.10
CA ARG A 671 26.89 47.81 4.52
C ARG A 671 28.38 48.09 4.36
N GLU A 672 29.17 47.80 5.39
CA GLU A 672 30.63 47.99 5.36
C GLU A 672 31.28 47.15 4.27
N ARG A 673 30.97 45.84 4.24
CA ARG A 673 31.61 44.86 3.34
C ARG A 673 31.17 45.06 1.91
N HIS A 674 29.89 45.31 1.66
CA HIS A 674 29.38 45.67 0.34
C HIS A 674 30.06 46.92 -0.21
N SER A 675 30.17 47.99 0.61
CA SER A 675 30.86 49.22 0.20
C SER A 675 32.37 49.04 -0.06
N SER A 676 32.97 48.00 0.53
CA SER A 676 34.38 47.65 0.37
C SER A 676 34.61 46.60 -0.73
N GLY A 677 33.56 46.18 -1.47
CA GLY A 677 33.67 45.29 -2.61
C GLY A 677 33.56 43.79 -2.31
N PHE A 678 33.26 43.38 -1.08
CA PHE A 678 33.12 41.97 -0.72
C PHE A 678 31.84 41.37 -1.29
N ASP A 679 31.96 40.19 -1.88
CA ASP A 679 30.79 39.41 -2.30
C ASP A 679 30.04 38.84 -1.10
N LEU A 680 28.72 38.69 -1.24
CA LEU A 680 27.85 38.06 -0.23
C LEU A 680 28.40 36.70 0.23
N PHE A 681 28.91 35.92 -0.73
CA PHE A 681 29.50 34.61 -0.47
C PHE A 681 30.73 34.69 0.45
N GLU A 682 31.60 35.68 0.29
CA GLU A 682 32.79 35.84 1.13
C GLU A 682 32.40 36.12 2.58
N VAL A 683 31.39 36.98 2.80
CA VAL A 683 30.94 37.32 4.14
C VAL A 683 30.16 36.17 4.78
N GLN A 684 29.31 35.46 4.03
CA GLN A 684 28.64 34.25 4.54
C GLN A 684 29.62 33.13 4.89
N THR A 685 30.74 33.01 4.17
CA THR A 685 31.78 32.03 4.47
C THR A 685 32.41 32.28 5.84
N SER A 686 32.55 33.55 6.28
CA SER A 686 33.02 33.86 7.64
C SER A 686 32.07 33.35 8.74
N ILE A 687 30.76 33.28 8.46
CA ILE A 687 29.77 32.71 9.37
C ILE A 687 29.85 31.19 9.36
N ASN A 688 30.00 30.58 8.18
CA ASN A 688 30.11 29.13 8.04
C ASN A 688 31.31 28.56 8.81
N VAL A 689 32.48 29.22 8.77
CA VAL A 689 33.67 28.74 9.48
C VAL A 689 33.55 28.84 11.00
N ILE A 690 32.81 29.82 11.53
CA ILE A 690 32.48 29.90 12.96
C ILE A 690 31.48 28.83 13.35
N GLU A 691 30.46 28.60 12.53
CA GLU A 691 29.48 27.54 12.75
C GLU A 691 30.15 26.17 12.81
N GLU A 692 30.99 25.85 11.82
CA GLU A 692 31.73 24.58 11.78
C GLU A 692 32.68 24.43 12.97
N ALA A 693 33.39 25.49 13.37
CA ALA A 693 34.25 25.45 14.56
C ALA A 693 33.45 25.13 15.84
N ILE A 694 32.27 25.73 16.01
CA ILE A 694 31.36 25.46 17.14
C ILE A 694 30.88 24.00 17.09
N TRP A 695 30.53 23.48 15.91
CA TRP A 695 30.12 22.09 15.73
C TRP A 695 31.21 21.11 16.16
N GLN A 696 32.45 21.32 15.69
CA GLN A 696 33.57 20.44 16.01
C GLN A 696 33.85 20.38 17.51
N ILE A 697 33.76 21.52 18.21
CA ILE A 697 33.97 21.58 19.66
C ILE A 697 32.81 20.94 20.43
N ILE A 698 31.56 21.20 20.04
CA ILE A 698 30.38 20.61 20.69
C ILE A 698 30.36 19.08 20.48
N LEU A 699 30.57 18.60 19.26
CA LEU A 699 30.56 17.18 18.93
C LEU A 699 31.68 16.39 19.63
N SER A 700 32.83 17.04 19.89
CA SER A 700 33.97 16.39 20.54
C SER A 700 33.91 16.42 22.07
N SER A 701 33.05 17.26 22.66
CA SER A 701 33.11 17.57 24.11
C SER A 701 31.78 17.41 24.86
N VAL A 702 30.65 17.27 24.16
CA VAL A 702 29.30 17.25 24.76
C VAL A 702 28.67 15.86 24.62
N LYS A 703 27.91 15.42 25.64
CA LYS A 703 27.25 14.10 25.64
C LYS A 703 26.13 14.04 24.61
N SER A 704 25.88 12.85 24.08
CA SER A 704 24.95 12.64 22.95
C SER A 704 23.51 13.09 23.21
N ASP A 705 23.07 13.14 24.46
CA ASP A 705 21.76 13.61 24.89
C ASP A 705 21.63 15.14 24.99
N GLU A 706 22.75 15.87 24.94
CA GLU A 706 22.80 17.35 25.01
C GLU A 706 23.16 18.00 23.66
N LEU A 707 23.57 17.21 22.66
CA LEU A 707 23.97 17.68 21.33
C LEU A 707 22.84 18.40 20.58
N ALA A 708 21.61 17.86 20.61
CA ALA A 708 20.51 18.38 19.80
C ALA A 708 20.08 19.79 20.22
N HIS A 709 20.13 20.09 21.53
CA HIS A 709 19.78 21.41 22.05
C HIS A 709 20.89 22.43 21.75
N SER A 710 22.13 22.04 22.04
CA SER A 710 23.31 22.92 21.94
C SER A 710 23.61 23.32 20.48
N LEU A 711 23.52 22.36 19.54
CA LEU A 711 23.67 22.65 18.11
C LEU A 711 22.45 23.40 17.55
N GLY A 712 21.24 23.08 18.02
CA GLY A 712 20.01 23.70 17.52
C GLY A 712 19.98 25.22 17.72
N LEU A 713 20.39 25.71 18.90
CA LEU A 713 20.36 27.13 19.21
C LEU A 713 21.43 27.93 18.45
N ALA A 714 22.67 27.42 18.41
CA ALA A 714 23.77 28.06 17.67
C ALA A 714 23.47 28.14 16.16
N ASN A 715 22.97 27.06 15.57
CA ASN A 715 22.61 27.01 14.15
C ASN A 715 21.48 27.97 13.81
N THR A 716 20.49 28.08 14.69
CA THR A 716 19.35 28.99 14.49
C THR A 716 19.85 30.44 14.46
N LEU A 717 20.68 30.85 15.43
CA LEU A 717 21.21 32.21 15.51
C LEU A 717 22.09 32.55 14.29
N LEU A 718 23.03 31.67 13.95
CA LEU A 718 23.94 31.89 12.81
C LEU A 718 23.19 31.86 11.46
N SER A 719 22.14 31.06 11.34
CA SER A 719 21.26 31.07 10.15
C SER A 719 20.47 32.37 10.03
N MET A 720 19.92 32.89 11.13
CA MET A 720 19.26 34.21 11.14
C MET A 720 20.21 35.34 10.71
N ALA A 721 21.47 35.26 11.11
CA ALA A 721 22.49 36.21 10.67
C ALA A 721 22.73 36.13 9.16
N LYS A 722 22.85 34.93 8.58
CA LYS A 722 23.03 34.72 7.13
C LYS A 722 21.85 35.24 6.32
N ASP A 723 20.63 34.96 6.78
CA ASP A 723 19.41 35.42 6.14
C ASP A 723 19.34 36.95 6.15
N LYS A 724 19.63 37.58 7.30
CA LYS A 724 19.66 39.03 7.41
C LYS A 724 20.73 39.65 6.52
N LEU A 725 21.91 39.04 6.48
CA LEU A 725 23.03 39.46 5.64
C LEU A 725 22.64 39.44 4.15
N ALA A 726 22.01 38.35 3.69
CA ALA A 726 21.52 38.21 2.33
C ALA A 726 20.43 39.26 1.99
N GLN A 727 19.48 39.50 2.90
CA GLN A 727 18.44 40.51 2.70
C GLN A 727 19.02 41.92 2.54
N GLU A 728 20.00 42.30 3.37
CA GLU A 728 20.65 43.62 3.25
C GLU A 728 21.50 43.73 1.98
N TYR A 729 22.20 42.67 1.55
CA TYR A 729 22.92 42.67 0.27
C TYR A 729 21.99 42.85 -0.93
N ILE A 730 20.85 42.16 -0.96
CA ILE A 730 19.82 42.33 -2.00
C ILE A 730 19.31 43.77 -2.02
N LYS A 731 19.05 44.34 -0.84
CA LYS A 731 18.60 45.72 -0.70
C LYS A 731 19.64 46.72 -1.23
N LEU A 732 20.91 46.54 -0.89
CA LEU A 732 22.01 47.41 -1.34
C LEU A 732 22.24 47.33 -2.85
N GLU A 733 22.14 46.14 -3.47
CA GLU A 733 22.22 45.99 -4.93
C GLU A 733 21.02 46.65 -5.62
N SER A 734 19.80 46.49 -5.09
CA SER A 734 18.60 47.12 -5.67
C SER A 734 18.62 48.65 -5.62
N GLN A 735 19.40 49.25 -4.72
CA GLN A 735 19.61 50.71 -4.61
C GLN A 735 20.73 51.22 -5.50
N ARG A 736 21.55 50.33 -6.07
CA ARG A 736 22.65 50.64 -6.99
C ARG A 736 22.18 50.73 -8.45
N ASP A 737 21.11 49.99 -8.77
CA ASP A 737 20.47 49.94 -10.10
C ASP A 737 19.35 50.99 -10.29
N SER A 738 19.04 51.77 -9.24
CA SER A 738 18.08 52.89 -9.23
C SER A 738 18.82 54.23 -9.19
#